data_AF-D3B756-F1
#
_entry.id   AF-D3B756-F1
#
_cell.length_a   1.000
_cell.length_b   1.000
_cell.length_c   1.000
_cell.angle_alpha   90.00
_cell.angle_beta   90.00
_cell.angle_gamma   90.00
#
_symmetry.space_group_name_H-M   'P 1'
#
loop_
_entity.id
_entity.type
_entity.pdbx_description
1 polymer ?
#
loop_
_entity_poly.entity_id
_entity_poly.type
_entity_poly.pdbx_seq_one_letter_code
_entity_poly.pdbx_strand_id
1 'polypeptide(L)'
;MSLQVEPSKHTSESIEDLMKLIKERIISALPKCLFCDHQMDPLGEIDHLNKCVNACRNVISNFSNEFKSKLDECDKQIQDKDQQLLDKDQQLHDKEQQIALQCINSNDIDALIRLSKTLDYQQSMTKEQEQLNIEINRSLTVQQLYLKSIECDPTYSNSYYDLALTLSSGESITLNNGQSMTKQQLYLKSMECDPTNSRSYHGLANTLPSGKSITLPNGKSNNKQQLLWKSIKCDPTQPYPYICLAKTLEEGKSIILPNGQSMTARKLYLKAIECNPNDFYPYMYLGSVLKAYQYVTLHNGQSMTQQQLYLKSIECDPTNFRPYCNLANTLSKGISITLPNGQSMTQQQLYFKSIECDPTNFRPYFNLALTLSSRESITLHNGQSMTKQQLYLKSIECDPTYSYSYFNLAVTLSSGESITLNNGQSMTKQQLFLKSIECDPTNSRSYHRLANTLPSGKSITLHNGQSMTQQQLYLKSIEYDPTNSRSYHRLANTLPSECNPNDFYPYMYLGSVLKAYQYVTLHNGQSMTQQQLYLKSIECDPTDSRPYCNLATTLSKGKSITLPNGQSMTQQQLYFKSIECDPTYSYSYYNLAITLSSDESITLPNGQSMTKQQLFLKSIECDPTNSISYYGLAFTLPSGESITLPNGQSMTEQQLYLKSIECDPTYCHPYYDLANTLPRDGSITLNNGQSMTQQQLYSKALELLLDEPIKSKETYI
;
A
#
# COMPACT_ATOMS: atom_id res chain seq x y z
N MET A 1 32.32 47.37 29.20
CA MET A 1 33.02 47.72 30.46
C MET A 1 34.48 47.40 30.25
N SER A 2 35.31 48.44 30.35
CA SER A 2 36.76 48.41 30.16
C SER A 2 37.45 47.51 31.17
N LEU A 3 38.46 46.76 30.73
CA LEU A 3 39.56 46.30 31.58
C LEU A 3 40.85 46.51 30.79
N GLN A 4 41.56 47.58 31.14
CA GLN A 4 43.00 47.72 30.88
C GLN A 4 43.74 46.81 31.86
N VAL A 5 44.67 45.99 31.36
CA VAL A 5 45.91 45.66 32.08
C VAL A 5 47.05 45.69 31.06
N GLU A 6 48.10 46.38 31.47
CA GLU A 6 49.34 46.71 30.76
C GLU A 6 50.25 45.52 30.40
N PRO A 7 51.25 45.75 29.52
CA PRO A 7 52.07 44.71 28.92
C PRO A 7 53.25 44.34 29.81
N SER A 8 53.49 43.05 30.03
CA SER A 8 54.81 42.63 30.50
C SER A 8 55.21 41.23 30.00
N LYS A 9 56.33 41.25 29.28
CA LYS A 9 57.41 40.24 29.27
C LYS A 9 56.99 38.77 29.33
N HIS A 10 56.86 38.15 28.16
CA HIS A 10 57.38 36.79 27.98
C HIS A 10 58.16 36.69 26.67
N THR A 11 59.26 35.97 26.77
CA THR A 11 60.48 35.93 25.97
C THR A 11 60.32 35.19 24.63
N SER A 12 61.29 35.38 23.74
CA SER A 12 61.43 34.74 22.42
C SER A 12 61.34 33.20 22.43
N GLU A 13 61.53 32.56 23.59
CA GLU A 13 61.33 31.11 23.78
C GLU A 13 59.87 30.69 23.56
N SER A 14 58.87 31.54 23.86
CA SER A 14 57.46 31.20 23.66
C SER A 14 57.03 31.15 22.19
N ILE A 15 57.73 31.85 21.29
CA ILE A 15 57.43 31.87 19.85
C ILE A 15 58.11 30.69 19.15
N GLU A 16 59.32 30.32 19.56
CA GLU A 16 60.00 29.12 19.05
C GLU A 16 59.29 27.83 19.50
N ASP A 17 58.80 27.77 20.73
CA ASP A 17 57.95 26.67 21.19
C ASP A 17 56.60 26.63 20.47
N LEU A 18 55.99 27.78 20.18
CA LEU A 18 54.77 27.85 19.37
C LEU A 18 55.01 27.41 17.92
N MET A 19 56.14 27.81 17.31
CA MET A 19 56.53 27.40 15.96
C MET A 19 56.93 25.93 15.86
N LYS A 20 57.55 25.37 16.91
CA LYS A 20 57.86 23.94 17.03
C LYS A 20 56.59 23.11 17.19
N LEU A 21 55.64 23.56 18.01
CA LEU A 21 54.33 22.93 18.19
C LEU A 21 53.50 22.98 16.89
N ILE A 22 53.59 24.08 16.13
CA ILE A 22 52.95 24.24 14.81
C ILE A 22 53.63 23.34 13.76
N LYS A 23 54.97 23.27 13.71
CA LYS A 23 55.70 22.36 12.80
C LYS A 23 55.46 20.88 13.10
N GLU A 24 55.48 20.48 14.37
CA GLU A 24 55.22 19.09 14.79
C GLU A 24 53.77 18.67 14.51
N ARG A 25 52.80 19.59 14.53
CA ARG A 25 51.40 19.31 14.17
C ARG A 25 51.10 19.39 12.66
N ILE A 26 51.81 20.22 11.89
CA ILE A 26 51.72 20.24 10.42
C ILE A 26 52.36 18.98 9.82
N ILE A 27 53.43 18.46 10.44
CA ILE A 27 54.10 17.22 9.98
C ILE A 27 53.35 15.95 10.43
N SER A 28 52.45 16.02 11.44
CA SER A 28 51.75 14.85 12.00
C SER A 28 50.22 14.80 11.85
N ALA A 29 49.58 15.60 10.98
CA ALA A 29 48.14 15.46 10.70
C ALA A 29 47.80 15.85 9.24
N LEU A 30 46.90 15.23 8.45
CA LEU A 30 45.97 14.09 8.54
C LEU A 30 45.62 13.59 9.96
N PRO A 31 44.43 13.87 10.52
CA PRO A 31 43.51 15.00 10.38
C PRO A 31 43.13 15.59 11.78
N LYS A 32 43.11 16.93 11.98
CA LYS A 32 42.28 17.65 13.01
C LYS A 32 42.59 19.16 13.10
N CYS A 33 41.54 19.98 13.16
CA CYS A 33 41.60 21.43 13.41
C CYS A 33 41.73 21.75 14.91
N LEU A 34 42.42 22.84 15.27
CA LEU A 34 42.76 23.22 16.65
C LEU A 34 41.61 23.88 17.46
N PHE A 35 40.43 24.09 16.86
CA PHE A 35 39.31 24.81 17.51
C PHE A 35 37.98 24.02 17.57
N CYS A 36 37.82 22.93 16.83
CA CYS A 36 36.64 22.08 16.91
C CYS A 36 37.01 20.63 16.51
N ASP A 37 36.84 19.67 17.42
CA ASP A 37 37.13 18.24 17.21
C ASP A 37 36.13 17.60 16.21
N HIS A 38 36.25 17.84 14.90
CA HIS A 38 35.48 17.16 13.84
C HIS A 38 36.39 16.55 12.76
N GLN A 39 36.04 15.35 12.24
CA GLN A 39 36.61 14.73 11.03
C GLN A 39 35.73 15.10 9.81
N MET A 40 36.33 15.57 8.71
CA MET A 40 35.60 16.01 7.51
C MET A 40 36.28 15.60 6.18
N ASP A 41 35.45 15.60 5.13
CA ASP A 41 35.65 15.14 3.73
C ASP A 41 36.68 15.97 2.93
N PRO A 42 37.33 15.44 1.86
CA PRO A 42 38.44 16.10 1.14
C PRO A 42 38.12 17.46 0.51
N LEU A 43 36.90 17.68 0.03
CA LEU A 43 36.45 18.98 -0.51
C LEU A 43 36.33 20.06 0.59
N GLY A 44 36.11 19.63 1.85
CA GLY A 44 36.10 20.51 3.01
C GLY A 44 37.48 20.94 3.47
N GLU A 45 38.55 20.23 3.08
CA GLU A 45 39.93 20.57 3.45
C GLU A 45 40.35 21.91 2.84
N ILE A 46 39.99 22.20 1.58
CA ILE A 46 40.42 23.41 0.85
C ILE A 46 39.65 24.66 1.29
N ASP A 47 38.33 24.57 1.44
CA ASP A 47 37.50 25.72 1.86
C ASP A 47 37.77 26.09 3.34
N HIS A 48 38.06 25.09 4.18
CA HIS A 48 38.48 25.32 5.56
C HIS A 48 39.93 25.82 5.66
N LEU A 49 40.85 25.38 4.79
CA LEU A 49 42.19 25.97 4.67
C LEU A 49 42.09 27.44 4.28
N ASN A 50 41.28 27.76 3.25
CA ASN A 50 41.07 29.13 2.77
C ASN A 50 40.44 30.03 3.84
N LYS A 51 39.49 29.51 4.63
CA LYS A 51 38.92 30.23 5.78
C LYS A 51 39.92 30.44 6.91
N CYS A 52 40.76 29.46 7.22
CA CYS A 52 41.83 29.59 8.21
C CYS A 52 42.91 30.58 7.77
N VAL A 53 43.34 30.54 6.50
CA VAL A 53 44.30 31.48 5.91
C VAL A 53 43.71 32.90 5.90
N ASN A 54 42.43 33.07 5.54
CA ASN A 54 41.76 34.37 5.59
C ASN A 54 41.57 34.90 7.03
N ALA A 55 41.28 34.03 7.99
CA ALA A 55 41.19 34.39 9.41
C ALA A 55 42.57 34.82 9.97
N CYS A 56 43.64 34.11 9.59
CA CYS A 56 45.02 34.50 9.89
C CYS A 56 45.39 35.84 9.21
N ARG A 57 44.99 36.06 7.95
CA ARG A 57 45.24 37.29 7.18
C ARG A 57 44.65 38.53 7.86
N ASN A 58 43.48 38.40 8.49
CA ASN A 58 42.83 39.49 9.24
C ASN A 58 43.49 39.79 10.60
N VAL A 59 44.17 38.81 11.21
CA VAL A 59 44.90 38.98 12.50
C VAL A 59 46.34 39.48 12.28
N ILE A 60 46.93 39.23 11.10
CA ILE A 60 48.37 39.43 10.80
C ILE A 60 48.67 40.79 10.13
N SER A 61 47.68 41.67 9.92
CA SER A 61 47.89 42.99 9.32
C SER A 61 48.86 43.92 10.10
N ASN A 62 49.35 43.48 11.28
CA ASN A 62 50.27 44.21 12.13
C ASN A 62 51.67 43.57 12.34
N PHE A 63 52.09 42.54 11.58
CA PHE A 63 53.42 41.91 11.79
C PHE A 63 54.27 41.71 10.52
N SER A 64 55.59 41.94 10.69
CA SER A 64 56.79 41.70 9.84
C SER A 64 56.62 41.20 8.40
N ASN A 65 57.28 41.89 7.45
CA ASN A 65 57.39 41.54 6.02
C ASN A 65 57.88 40.10 5.75
N GLU A 66 58.65 39.50 6.65
CA GLU A 66 59.19 38.15 6.51
C GLU A 66 58.11 37.05 6.62
N PHE A 67 57.05 37.31 7.40
CA PHE A 67 55.92 36.38 7.54
C PHE A 67 55.00 36.44 6.32
N LYS A 68 54.85 37.63 5.72
CA LYS A 68 54.08 37.85 4.49
C LYS A 68 54.71 37.11 3.30
N SER A 69 56.04 37.15 3.17
CA SER A 69 56.77 36.40 2.14
C SER A 69 56.57 34.89 2.24
N LYS A 70 56.51 34.33 3.46
CA LYS A 70 56.28 32.88 3.66
C LYS A 70 54.84 32.46 3.36
N LEU A 71 53.87 33.36 3.59
CA LEU A 71 52.47 33.16 3.20
C LEU A 71 52.31 33.16 1.68
N ASP A 72 52.93 34.11 0.99
CA ASP A 72 52.90 34.18 -0.47
C ASP A 72 53.58 32.94 -1.12
N GLU A 73 54.64 32.41 -0.50
CA GLU A 73 55.28 31.16 -0.94
C GLU A 73 54.41 29.93 -0.72
N CYS A 74 53.61 29.90 0.37
CA CYS A 74 52.65 28.83 0.63
C CYS A 74 51.46 28.89 -0.34
N ASP A 75 50.92 30.09 -0.62
CA ASP A 75 49.86 30.30 -1.60
C ASP A 75 50.30 29.85 -3.01
N LYS A 76 51.57 30.10 -3.37
CA LYS A 76 52.15 29.62 -4.62
C LYS A 76 52.27 28.09 -4.67
N GLN A 77 52.70 27.46 -3.58
CA GLN A 77 52.77 25.99 -3.50
C GLN A 77 51.39 25.32 -3.58
N ILE A 78 50.35 25.98 -3.06
CA ILE A 78 48.97 25.52 -3.19
C ILE A 78 48.52 25.63 -4.66
N GLN A 79 48.73 26.79 -5.31
CA GLN A 79 48.40 26.97 -6.72
C GLN A 79 49.12 25.98 -7.65
N ASP A 80 50.41 25.71 -7.40
CA ASP A 80 51.19 24.73 -8.17
C ASP A 80 50.63 23.30 -7.98
N LYS A 81 50.16 22.95 -6.77
CA LYS A 81 49.51 21.66 -6.51
C LYS A 81 48.12 21.56 -7.13
N ASP A 82 47.33 22.62 -7.08
CA ASP A 82 46.01 22.69 -7.72
C ASP A 82 46.15 22.51 -9.23
N GLN A 83 47.15 23.15 -9.84
CA GLN A 83 47.45 22.98 -11.26
C GLN A 83 47.91 21.55 -11.57
N GLN A 84 48.77 20.95 -10.72
CA GLN A 84 49.18 19.55 -10.91
C GLN A 84 48.02 18.55 -10.78
N LEU A 85 47.06 18.80 -9.88
CA LEU A 85 45.85 17.99 -9.75
C LEU A 85 44.95 18.16 -10.98
N LEU A 86 44.75 19.38 -11.45
CA LEU A 86 43.98 19.67 -12.66
C LEU A 86 44.59 19.01 -13.90
N ASP A 87 45.91 19.09 -14.06
CA ASP A 87 46.64 18.44 -15.16
C ASP A 87 46.52 16.91 -15.08
N LYS A 88 46.52 16.34 -13.87
CA LYS A 88 46.37 14.90 -13.64
C LYS A 88 44.95 14.42 -13.90
N ASP A 89 43.95 15.21 -13.53
CA ASP A 89 42.53 14.94 -13.82
C ASP A 89 42.28 15.00 -15.33
N GLN A 90 42.86 15.99 -16.03
CA GLN A 90 42.80 16.06 -17.49
C GLN A 90 43.49 14.85 -18.15
N GLN A 91 44.68 14.43 -17.68
CA GLN A 91 45.35 13.22 -18.18
C GLN A 91 44.53 11.94 -17.92
N LEU A 92 43.86 11.84 -16.77
CA LEU A 92 42.98 10.72 -16.45
C LEU A 92 41.78 10.70 -17.41
N HIS A 93 41.17 11.86 -17.63
CA HIS A 93 40.06 12.05 -18.55
C HIS A 93 40.43 11.66 -19.99
N ASP A 94 41.57 12.15 -20.49
CA ASP A 94 42.07 11.82 -21.83
C ASP A 94 42.34 10.31 -21.99
N LYS A 95 42.86 9.66 -20.93
CA LYS A 95 43.09 8.21 -20.90
C LYS A 95 41.79 7.42 -20.89
N GLU A 96 40.78 7.86 -20.14
CA GLU A 96 39.45 7.26 -20.15
C GLU A 96 38.79 7.37 -21.53
N GLN A 97 38.90 8.53 -22.18
CA GLN A 97 38.44 8.72 -23.56
C GLN A 97 39.17 7.77 -24.52
N GLN A 98 40.49 7.64 -24.41
CA GLN A 98 41.28 6.75 -25.27
C GLN A 98 40.88 5.28 -25.10
N ILE A 99 40.63 4.82 -23.86
CA ILE A 99 40.16 3.47 -23.56
C ILE A 99 38.74 3.25 -24.14
N ALA A 100 37.83 4.22 -23.99
CA ALA A 100 36.49 4.13 -24.55
C ALA A 100 36.51 4.02 -26.09
N LEU A 101 37.34 4.85 -26.76
CA LEU A 101 37.56 4.79 -28.21
C LEU A 101 38.14 3.45 -28.67
N GLN A 102 39.10 2.89 -27.92
CA GLN A 102 39.63 1.55 -28.19
C GLN A 102 38.55 0.47 -28.06
N CYS A 103 37.74 0.51 -27.00
CA CYS A 103 36.61 -0.41 -26.80
C CYS A 103 35.61 -0.31 -27.95
N ILE A 104 35.22 0.90 -28.35
CA ILE A 104 34.28 1.14 -29.46
C ILE A 104 34.83 0.57 -30.77
N ASN A 105 36.12 0.72 -31.05
CA ASN A 105 36.73 0.26 -32.31
C ASN A 105 37.06 -1.24 -32.33
N SER A 106 37.12 -1.89 -31.17
CA SER A 106 37.46 -3.31 -31.05
C SER A 106 36.35 -4.27 -31.51
N ASN A 107 35.11 -3.79 -31.65
CA ASN A 107 33.90 -4.60 -31.86
C ASN A 107 33.74 -5.75 -30.84
N ASP A 108 34.44 -5.68 -29.70
CA ASP A 108 34.29 -6.60 -28.58
C ASP A 108 33.01 -6.26 -27.81
N ILE A 109 32.04 -7.18 -27.89
CA ILE A 109 30.74 -7.06 -27.25
C ILE A 109 30.87 -6.91 -25.74
N ASP A 110 31.76 -7.66 -25.08
CA ASP A 110 31.94 -7.58 -23.63
C ASP A 110 32.59 -6.25 -23.22
N ALA A 111 33.44 -5.69 -24.06
CA ALA A 111 33.99 -4.34 -23.86
C ALA A 111 32.90 -3.26 -24.01
N LEU A 112 32.02 -3.38 -25.01
CA LEU A 112 30.90 -2.46 -25.23
C LEU A 112 29.89 -2.50 -24.07
N ILE A 113 29.53 -3.69 -23.58
CA ILE A 113 28.60 -3.87 -22.45
C ILE A 113 29.21 -3.36 -21.13
N ARG A 114 30.53 -3.55 -20.93
CA ARG A 114 31.20 -2.98 -19.75
C ARG A 114 31.22 -1.46 -19.80
N LEU A 115 31.56 -0.90 -20.96
CA LEU A 115 31.57 0.54 -21.18
C LEU A 115 30.18 1.15 -20.94
N SER A 116 29.12 0.52 -21.46
CA SER A 116 27.75 1.01 -21.28
C SER A 116 27.32 1.04 -19.81
N LYS A 117 27.67 0.01 -19.03
CA LYS A 117 27.37 -0.05 -17.58
C LYS A 117 28.14 1.00 -16.78
N THR A 118 29.39 1.26 -17.14
CA THR A 118 30.20 2.32 -16.52
C THR A 118 29.59 3.70 -16.79
N LEU A 119 29.19 3.96 -18.04
CA LEU A 119 28.51 5.21 -18.43
C LEU A 119 27.18 5.39 -17.70
N ASP A 120 26.36 4.34 -17.60
CA ASP A 120 25.08 4.37 -16.89
C ASP A 120 25.28 4.65 -15.39
N TYR A 121 26.27 4.01 -14.76
CA TYR A 121 26.66 4.28 -13.37
C TYR A 121 27.11 5.73 -13.17
N GLN A 122 27.96 6.28 -14.04
CA GLN A 122 28.42 7.67 -13.96
C GLN A 122 27.28 8.67 -14.16
N GLN A 123 26.35 8.42 -15.10
CA GLN A 123 25.15 9.24 -15.29
C GLN A 123 24.21 9.20 -14.07
N SER A 124 24.18 8.07 -13.35
CA SER A 124 23.39 7.95 -12.12
C SER A 124 23.99 8.75 -10.95
N MET A 125 25.32 8.89 -10.89
CA MET A 125 26.04 9.66 -9.87
C MET A 125 26.03 11.19 -10.11
N THR A 126 25.88 11.63 -11.36
CA THR A 126 26.00 13.06 -11.77
C THR A 126 24.68 13.84 -11.76
N LYS A 127 23.59 13.30 -11.20
CA LYS A 127 22.33 14.05 -11.04
C LYS A 127 22.42 15.26 -10.08
N GLU A 128 23.54 15.47 -9.39
CA GLU A 128 23.78 16.65 -8.53
C GLU A 128 25.04 17.47 -8.87
N GLN A 129 25.84 17.14 -9.89
CA GLN A 129 26.98 17.98 -10.31
C GLN A 129 27.14 18.01 -11.84
N GLU A 130 27.48 19.20 -12.35
CA GLU A 130 27.52 19.57 -13.76
C GLU A 130 28.30 18.58 -14.65
N GLN A 131 27.76 18.44 -15.87
CA GLN A 131 28.24 17.69 -17.03
C GLN A 131 29.75 17.36 -17.06
N LEU A 132 30.08 16.08 -16.90
CA LEU A 132 31.27 15.52 -17.54
C LEU A 132 30.92 15.29 -19.03
N ASN A 133 31.04 16.35 -19.83
CA ASN A 133 30.98 16.24 -21.29
C ASN A 133 32.21 15.46 -21.76
N ILE A 134 32.03 14.16 -21.99
CA ILE A 134 32.97 13.37 -22.78
C ILE A 134 32.94 13.94 -24.21
N GLU A 135 33.91 14.79 -24.55
CA GLU A 135 34.15 15.28 -25.92
C GLU A 135 34.71 14.16 -26.81
N ILE A 136 33.89 13.14 -27.06
CA ILE A 136 34.04 12.35 -28.27
C ILE A 136 33.26 13.10 -29.35
N ASN A 137 33.83 13.24 -30.54
CA ASN A 137 33.27 13.92 -31.72
C ASN A 137 32.00 13.22 -32.31
N ARG A 138 31.23 12.54 -31.46
CA ARG A 138 29.83 12.10 -31.46
C ARG A 138 29.63 11.44 -30.08
N SER A 139 28.97 12.11 -29.13
CA SER A 139 28.69 11.53 -27.81
C SER A 139 27.83 10.28 -27.95
N LEU A 140 28.43 9.10 -27.79
CA LEU A 140 27.72 7.83 -27.87
C LEU A 140 26.86 7.62 -26.62
N THR A 141 25.55 7.51 -26.78
CA THR A 141 24.62 7.21 -25.67
C THR A 141 24.72 5.74 -25.26
N VAL A 142 24.28 5.41 -24.04
CA VAL A 142 24.16 4.01 -23.56
C VAL A 142 23.35 3.16 -24.55
N GLN A 143 22.28 3.71 -25.11
CA GLN A 143 21.47 3.07 -26.15
C GLN A 143 22.28 2.78 -27.42
N GLN A 144 23.10 3.72 -27.88
CA GLN A 144 23.94 3.55 -29.08
C GLN A 144 25.02 2.48 -28.89
N LEU A 145 25.54 2.31 -27.67
CA LEU A 145 26.46 1.20 -27.35
C LEU A 145 25.77 -0.16 -27.44
N TYR A 146 24.54 -0.29 -26.93
CA TYR A 146 23.76 -1.52 -27.08
C TYR A 146 23.35 -1.78 -28.53
N LEU A 147 22.99 -0.74 -29.29
CA LEU A 147 22.72 -0.85 -30.73
C LEU A 147 23.96 -1.32 -31.51
N LYS A 148 25.15 -0.78 -31.18
CA LYS A 148 26.41 -1.25 -31.77
C LYS A 148 26.72 -2.68 -31.39
N SER A 149 26.44 -3.09 -30.15
CA SER A 149 26.59 -4.49 -29.75
C SER A 149 25.65 -5.42 -30.54
N ILE A 150 24.41 -5.00 -30.82
CA ILE A 150 23.47 -5.74 -31.68
C ILE A 150 23.96 -5.79 -33.14
N GLU A 151 24.64 -4.74 -33.62
CA GLU A 151 25.27 -4.74 -34.94
C GLU A 151 26.43 -5.75 -35.03
N CYS A 152 27.25 -5.83 -33.99
CA CYS A 152 28.35 -6.79 -33.90
C CYS A 152 27.84 -8.24 -33.83
N ASP A 153 26.79 -8.50 -33.05
CA ASP A 153 26.12 -9.81 -32.98
C ASP A 153 24.60 -9.67 -32.78
N PRO A 154 23.81 -9.81 -33.87
CA PRO A 154 22.35 -9.76 -33.80
C PRO A 154 21.70 -10.93 -33.06
N THR A 155 22.47 -11.94 -32.65
CA THR A 155 22.00 -13.09 -31.88
C THR A 155 22.30 -12.97 -30.38
N TYR A 156 23.00 -11.91 -29.96
CA TYR A 156 23.36 -11.74 -28.56
C TYR A 156 22.17 -11.24 -27.73
N SER A 157 21.53 -12.19 -27.04
CA SER A 157 20.30 -11.97 -26.27
C SER A 157 20.39 -10.85 -25.22
N ASN A 158 21.55 -10.70 -24.56
CA ASN A 158 21.72 -9.71 -23.50
C ASN A 158 21.65 -8.27 -24.01
N SER A 159 22.09 -7.99 -25.24
CA SER A 159 22.03 -6.63 -25.78
C SER A 159 20.61 -6.14 -26.00
N TYR A 160 19.70 -7.04 -26.43
CA TYR A 160 18.28 -6.71 -26.51
C TYR A 160 17.65 -6.53 -25.13
N TYR A 161 18.03 -7.35 -24.15
CA TYR A 161 17.57 -7.21 -22.76
C TYR A 161 18.02 -5.88 -22.14
N ASP A 162 19.32 -5.58 -22.22
CA ASP A 162 19.91 -4.37 -21.65
C ASP A 162 19.40 -3.11 -22.36
N LEU A 163 19.21 -3.17 -23.69
CA LEU A 163 18.57 -2.10 -24.45
C LEU A 163 17.13 -1.85 -23.98
N ALA A 164 16.36 -2.91 -23.71
CA ALA A 164 14.99 -2.78 -23.19
C ALA A 164 14.94 -2.07 -21.83
N LEU A 165 15.97 -2.22 -20.98
CA LEU A 165 16.04 -1.54 -19.69
C LEU A 165 16.15 -0.02 -19.84
N THR A 166 16.79 0.46 -20.92
CA THR A 166 16.95 1.90 -21.20
C THR A 166 15.65 2.60 -21.61
N LEU A 167 14.62 1.85 -22.02
CA LEU A 167 13.37 2.42 -22.52
C LEU A 167 12.33 2.63 -21.42
N SER A 168 11.62 3.76 -21.51
CA SER A 168 10.44 4.05 -20.71
C SER A 168 9.21 3.28 -21.20
N SER A 169 8.16 3.23 -20.37
CA SER A 169 6.90 2.58 -20.74
C SER A 169 6.22 3.31 -21.91
N GLY A 170 6.08 2.65 -23.06
CA GLY A 170 5.50 3.22 -24.27
C GLY A 170 6.52 3.80 -25.26
N GLU A 171 7.81 3.81 -24.91
CA GLU A 171 8.88 4.21 -25.81
C GLU A 171 9.26 3.06 -26.77
N SER A 172 9.73 3.45 -27.96
CA SER A 172 10.25 2.53 -28.98
C SER A 172 11.58 3.03 -29.50
N ILE A 173 12.47 2.11 -29.86
CA ILE A 173 13.76 2.42 -30.47
C ILE A 173 13.89 1.76 -31.84
N THR A 174 14.50 2.47 -32.79
CA THR A 174 14.79 1.95 -34.13
C THR A 174 16.16 1.27 -34.12
N LEU A 175 16.19 -0.01 -34.49
CA LEU A 175 17.43 -0.77 -34.68
C LEU A 175 18.15 -0.36 -35.97
N ASN A 176 19.43 -0.75 -36.11
CA ASN A 176 20.25 -0.43 -37.30
C ASN A 176 19.69 -1.01 -38.61
N ASN A 177 18.83 -2.03 -38.54
CA ASN A 177 18.13 -2.60 -39.68
C ASN A 177 16.82 -1.86 -40.05
N GLY A 178 16.51 -0.75 -39.38
CA GLY A 178 15.31 0.07 -39.61
C GLY A 178 14.06 -0.39 -38.85
N GLN A 179 14.10 -1.50 -38.10
CA GLN A 179 12.96 -1.99 -37.33
C GLN A 179 12.78 -1.19 -36.04
N SER A 180 11.59 -0.61 -35.83
CA SER A 180 11.20 0.00 -34.55
C SER A 180 10.68 -1.06 -33.59
N MET A 181 11.23 -1.08 -32.36
CA MET A 181 10.88 -2.05 -31.32
C MET A 181 10.57 -1.35 -30.00
N THR A 182 9.45 -1.75 -29.40
CA THR A 182 9.07 -1.39 -28.02
C THR A 182 9.86 -2.21 -27.00
N LYS A 183 9.83 -1.78 -25.73
CA LYS A 183 10.41 -2.53 -24.59
C LYS A 183 9.97 -4.00 -24.54
N GLN A 184 8.69 -4.27 -24.77
CA GLN A 184 8.16 -5.65 -24.79
C GLN A 184 8.72 -6.46 -25.95
N GLN A 185 8.79 -5.87 -27.15
CA GLN A 185 9.32 -6.54 -28.32
C GLN A 185 10.82 -6.83 -28.17
N LEU A 186 11.58 -5.96 -27.51
CA LEU A 186 13.00 -6.22 -27.21
C LEU A 186 13.17 -7.41 -26.25
N TYR A 187 12.35 -7.54 -25.20
CA TYR A 187 12.38 -8.74 -24.36
C TYR A 187 11.99 -10.01 -25.11
N LEU A 188 10.98 -9.95 -25.99
CA LEU A 188 10.61 -11.09 -26.84
C LEU A 188 11.76 -11.45 -27.78
N LYS A 189 12.42 -10.46 -28.38
CA LYS A 189 13.58 -10.68 -29.26
C LYS A 189 14.76 -11.29 -28.53
N SER A 190 15.03 -10.81 -27.32
CA SER A 190 16.02 -11.41 -26.42
C SER A 190 15.73 -12.90 -26.16
N MET A 191 14.46 -13.29 -25.99
CA MET A 191 14.06 -14.70 -25.83
C MET A 191 14.11 -15.52 -27.13
N GLU A 192 13.91 -14.88 -28.29
CA GLU A 192 14.13 -15.53 -29.60
C GLU A 192 15.60 -15.89 -29.78
N CYS A 193 16.49 -14.97 -29.39
CA CYS A 193 17.93 -15.15 -29.42
C CYS A 193 18.42 -16.20 -28.41
N ASP A 194 17.92 -16.16 -27.17
CA ASP A 194 18.21 -17.14 -26.11
C ASP A 194 16.95 -17.45 -25.28
N PRO A 195 16.31 -18.60 -25.52
CA PRO A 195 15.15 -19.04 -24.75
C PRO A 195 15.44 -19.36 -23.27
N THR A 196 16.71 -19.39 -22.86
CA THR A 196 17.13 -19.62 -21.47
C THR A 196 17.42 -18.32 -20.71
N ASN A 197 17.26 -17.15 -21.35
CA ASN A 197 17.46 -15.86 -20.69
C ASN A 197 16.37 -15.58 -19.65
N SER A 198 16.65 -15.98 -18.41
CA SER A 198 15.77 -15.76 -17.26
C SER A 198 15.44 -14.28 -17.05
N ARG A 199 16.37 -13.38 -17.37
CA ARG A 199 16.18 -11.94 -17.14
C ARG A 199 15.10 -11.36 -18.03
N SER A 200 15.07 -11.78 -19.29
CA SER A 200 14.04 -11.36 -20.24
C SER A 200 12.65 -11.81 -19.83
N TYR A 201 12.51 -12.99 -19.22
CA TYR A 201 11.20 -13.47 -18.73
C TYR A 201 10.65 -12.61 -17.59
N HIS A 202 11.46 -12.29 -16.58
CA HIS A 202 10.99 -11.42 -15.50
C HIS A 202 10.81 -9.97 -15.97
N GLY A 203 11.70 -9.48 -16.85
CA GLY A 203 11.59 -8.14 -17.46
C GLY A 203 10.27 -7.98 -18.20
N LEU A 204 9.91 -8.96 -19.04
CA LEU A 204 8.63 -9.00 -19.72
C LEU A 204 7.45 -9.08 -18.73
N ALA A 205 7.55 -9.94 -17.71
CA ALA A 205 6.52 -10.08 -16.67
C ALA A 205 6.24 -8.75 -15.94
N ASN A 206 7.25 -7.91 -15.77
CA ASN A 206 7.12 -6.59 -15.15
C ASN A 206 6.42 -5.57 -16.06
N THR A 207 6.45 -5.75 -17.38
CA THR A 207 5.71 -4.90 -18.32
C THR A 207 4.22 -5.24 -18.42
N LEU A 208 3.80 -6.41 -17.94
CA LEU A 208 2.41 -6.86 -18.05
C LEU A 208 1.51 -6.26 -16.97
N PRO A 209 0.39 -5.62 -17.35
CA PRO A 209 -0.67 -5.26 -16.43
C PRO A 209 -1.30 -6.51 -15.76
N SER A 210 -1.94 -6.30 -14.61
CA SER A 210 -2.65 -7.38 -13.91
C SER A 210 -3.72 -8.01 -14.81
N GLY A 211 -3.82 -9.34 -14.80
CA GLY A 211 -4.80 -10.10 -15.59
C GLY A 211 -4.53 -10.18 -17.10
N LYS A 212 -3.44 -9.59 -17.62
CA LYS A 212 -3.06 -9.67 -19.04
C LYS A 212 -2.10 -10.84 -19.30
N SER A 213 -2.15 -11.33 -20.54
CA SER A 213 -1.25 -12.38 -21.05
C SER A 213 -0.60 -11.92 -22.35
N ILE A 214 0.55 -12.51 -22.69
CA ILE A 214 1.29 -12.25 -23.92
C ILE A 214 1.71 -13.55 -24.59
N THR A 215 1.69 -13.56 -25.91
CA THR A 215 2.16 -14.70 -26.71
C THR A 215 3.69 -14.65 -26.83
N LEU A 216 4.35 -15.71 -26.38
CA LEU A 216 5.79 -15.90 -26.53
C LEU A 216 6.16 -16.34 -27.96
N PRO A 217 7.45 -16.28 -28.36
CA PRO A 217 7.90 -16.71 -29.69
C PRO A 217 7.57 -18.17 -30.03
N ASN A 218 7.35 -19.02 -29.02
CA ASN A 218 6.91 -20.41 -29.18
C ASN A 218 5.39 -20.57 -29.43
N GLY A 219 4.66 -19.48 -29.63
CA GLY A 219 3.22 -19.45 -29.90
C GLY A 219 2.32 -19.64 -28.68
N LYS A 220 2.87 -19.83 -27.47
CA LYS A 220 2.06 -20.01 -26.25
C LYS A 220 1.77 -18.68 -25.56
N SER A 221 0.51 -18.48 -25.17
CA SER A 221 0.09 -17.35 -24.34
C SER A 221 0.49 -17.57 -22.88
N ASN A 222 1.16 -16.60 -22.28
CA ASN A 222 1.57 -16.64 -20.89
C ASN A 222 1.19 -15.38 -20.11
N ASN A 223 0.66 -15.59 -18.91
CA ASN A 223 0.40 -14.52 -17.95
C ASN A 223 1.67 -14.20 -17.12
N LYS A 224 1.60 -13.14 -16.31
CA LYS A 224 2.71 -12.68 -15.45
C LYS A 224 3.30 -13.80 -14.58
N GLN A 225 2.45 -14.60 -13.92
CA GLN A 225 2.90 -15.68 -13.04
C GLN A 225 3.65 -16.78 -13.82
N GLN A 226 3.13 -17.18 -14.98
CA GLN A 226 3.75 -18.19 -15.84
C GLN A 226 5.10 -17.71 -16.40
N LEU A 227 5.23 -16.42 -16.73
CA LEU A 227 6.52 -15.84 -17.12
C LEU A 227 7.54 -15.88 -15.98
N LEU A 228 7.12 -15.54 -14.75
CA LEU A 228 8.00 -15.62 -13.57
C LEU A 228 8.40 -17.07 -13.25
N TRP A 229 7.49 -18.04 -13.43
CA TRP A 229 7.84 -19.47 -13.33
C TRP A 229 8.86 -19.91 -14.38
N LYS A 230 8.73 -19.43 -15.62
CA LYS A 230 9.71 -19.69 -16.67
C LYS A 230 11.07 -19.07 -16.33
N SER A 231 11.08 -17.84 -15.80
CA SER A 231 12.30 -17.18 -15.31
C SER A 231 13.00 -18.04 -14.23
N ILE A 232 12.28 -18.48 -13.20
CA ILE A 232 12.83 -19.34 -12.15
C ILE A 232 13.32 -20.68 -12.70
N LYS A 233 12.60 -21.26 -13.67
CA LYS A 233 13.02 -22.52 -14.31
C LYS A 233 14.32 -22.35 -15.09
N CYS A 234 14.51 -21.21 -15.75
CA CYS A 234 15.70 -20.93 -16.55
C CYS A 234 16.91 -20.62 -15.64
N ASP A 235 16.71 -19.84 -14.59
CA ASP A 235 17.74 -19.57 -13.59
C ASP A 235 17.11 -19.44 -12.18
N PRO A 236 17.20 -20.48 -11.34
CA PRO A 236 16.63 -20.48 -10.01
C PRO A 236 17.45 -19.66 -9.00
N THR A 237 18.62 -19.14 -9.40
CA THR A 237 19.50 -18.32 -8.54
C THR A 237 19.18 -16.83 -8.61
N GLN A 238 18.28 -16.39 -9.51
CA GLN A 238 17.87 -14.99 -9.59
C GLN A 238 16.88 -14.63 -8.47
N PRO A 239 17.09 -13.57 -7.69
CA PRO A 239 16.20 -13.18 -6.60
C PRO A 239 14.90 -12.53 -7.08
N TYR A 240 14.96 -11.66 -8.10
CA TYR A 240 13.83 -10.84 -8.55
C TYR A 240 12.56 -11.60 -8.93
N PRO A 241 12.61 -12.76 -9.61
CA PRO A 241 11.41 -13.53 -9.90
C PRO A 241 10.64 -13.95 -8.64
N TYR A 242 11.36 -14.36 -7.58
CA TYR A 242 10.74 -14.71 -6.30
C TYR A 242 10.14 -13.48 -5.61
N ILE A 243 10.84 -12.33 -5.63
CA ILE A 243 10.32 -11.05 -5.10
C ILE A 243 9.03 -10.66 -5.83
N CYS A 244 9.03 -10.72 -7.16
CA CYS A 244 7.87 -10.37 -7.97
C CYS A 244 6.69 -11.30 -7.72
N LEU A 245 6.93 -12.62 -7.61
CA LEU A 245 5.87 -13.57 -7.23
C LEU A 245 5.32 -13.26 -5.84
N ALA A 246 6.19 -13.02 -4.85
CA ALA A 246 5.78 -12.74 -3.48
C ALA A 246 4.87 -11.50 -3.40
N LYS A 247 5.17 -10.46 -4.17
CA LYS A 247 4.36 -9.22 -4.27
C LYS A 247 2.99 -9.44 -4.91
N THR A 248 2.80 -10.51 -5.67
CA THR A 248 1.50 -10.84 -6.29
C THR A 248 0.62 -11.71 -5.40
N LEU A 249 1.13 -12.22 -4.27
CA LEU A 249 0.37 -13.08 -3.36
C LEU A 249 -0.35 -12.25 -2.29
N GLU A 250 -1.61 -12.58 -2.07
CA GLU A 250 -2.38 -12.09 -0.92
C GLU A 250 -1.91 -12.76 0.38
N GLU A 251 -2.21 -12.13 1.53
CA GLU A 251 -1.89 -12.68 2.84
C GLU A 251 -2.52 -14.08 3.01
N GLY A 252 -1.74 -15.04 3.53
CA GLY A 252 -2.19 -16.42 3.74
C GLY A 252 -2.23 -17.30 2.48
N LYS A 253 -2.06 -16.75 1.27
CA LYS A 253 -2.02 -17.55 0.04
C LYS A 253 -0.63 -18.20 -0.16
N SER A 254 -0.63 -19.32 -0.87
CA SER A 254 0.59 -20.01 -1.31
C SER A 254 0.49 -20.39 -2.78
N ILE A 255 1.64 -20.52 -3.42
CA ILE A 255 1.76 -21.04 -4.79
C ILE A 255 2.64 -22.27 -4.79
N ILE A 256 2.39 -23.16 -5.74
CA ILE A 256 3.26 -24.29 -6.01
C ILE A 256 4.23 -23.88 -7.12
N LEU A 257 5.52 -23.88 -6.82
CA LEU A 257 6.56 -23.64 -7.82
C LEU A 257 6.68 -24.85 -8.78
N PRO A 258 7.31 -24.69 -9.96
CA PRO A 258 7.49 -25.79 -10.91
C PRO A 258 8.23 -27.01 -10.35
N ASN A 259 8.97 -26.86 -9.26
CA ASN A 259 9.65 -27.94 -8.54
C ASN A 259 8.76 -28.65 -7.48
N GLY A 260 7.46 -28.34 -7.43
CA GLY A 260 6.49 -28.91 -6.50
C GLY A 260 6.46 -28.27 -5.11
N GLN A 261 7.32 -27.28 -4.81
CA GLN A 261 7.36 -26.66 -3.49
C GLN A 261 6.22 -25.66 -3.29
N SER A 262 5.48 -25.79 -2.18
CA SER A 262 4.50 -24.79 -1.74
C SER A 262 5.19 -23.61 -1.03
N MET A 263 5.01 -22.44 -1.63
CA MET A 263 5.69 -21.19 -1.28
C MET A 263 4.67 -20.11 -0.91
N THR A 264 4.77 -19.58 0.30
CA THR A 264 4.11 -18.35 0.72
C THR A 264 4.96 -17.13 0.34
N ALA A 265 4.40 -15.92 0.39
CA ALA A 265 5.17 -14.69 0.16
C ALA A 265 6.45 -14.62 1.04
N ARG A 266 6.34 -15.01 2.32
CA ARG A 266 7.46 -15.11 3.26
C ARG A 266 8.55 -16.08 2.78
N LYS A 267 8.17 -17.28 2.33
CA LYS A 267 9.15 -18.26 1.82
C LYS A 267 9.82 -17.79 0.53
N LEU A 268 9.09 -17.08 -0.33
CA LEU A 268 9.64 -16.50 -1.55
C LEU A 268 10.66 -15.39 -1.26
N TYR A 269 10.38 -14.50 -0.31
CA TYR A 269 11.38 -13.50 0.12
C TYR A 269 12.61 -14.14 0.76
N LEU A 270 12.44 -15.19 1.58
CA LEU A 270 13.58 -15.94 2.12
C LEU A 270 14.42 -16.59 1.02
N LYS A 271 13.77 -17.16 -0.01
CA LYS A 271 14.49 -17.70 -1.17
C LYS A 271 15.23 -16.61 -1.95
N ALA A 272 14.65 -15.42 -2.08
CA ALA A 272 15.32 -14.28 -2.69
C ALA A 272 16.55 -13.83 -1.88
N ILE A 273 16.47 -13.84 -0.54
CA ILE A 273 17.63 -13.58 0.35
C ILE A 273 18.71 -14.65 0.18
N GLU A 274 18.32 -15.92 0.07
CA GLU A 274 19.26 -17.03 -0.19
C GLU A 274 20.00 -16.83 -1.52
N CYS A 275 19.28 -16.40 -2.56
CA CYS A 275 19.81 -16.10 -3.88
C CYS A 275 20.79 -14.90 -3.88
N ASN A 276 20.46 -13.82 -3.17
CA ASN A 276 21.32 -12.66 -3.03
C ASN A 276 21.20 -12.04 -1.62
N PRO A 277 22.09 -12.42 -0.67
CA PRO A 277 22.03 -11.93 0.70
C PRO A 277 22.30 -10.44 0.87
N ASN A 278 22.86 -9.78 -0.16
CA ASN A 278 23.20 -8.36 -0.15
C ASN A 278 22.12 -7.50 -0.84
N ASP A 279 21.05 -8.09 -1.38
CA ASP A 279 19.92 -7.34 -1.92
C ASP A 279 19.04 -6.82 -0.78
N PHE A 280 18.81 -5.51 -0.72
CA PHE A 280 17.98 -4.89 0.30
C PHE A 280 16.48 -5.20 0.11
N TYR A 281 16.02 -5.39 -1.14
CA TYR A 281 14.59 -5.49 -1.47
C TYR A 281 13.88 -6.63 -0.71
N PRO A 282 14.40 -7.87 -0.69
CA PRO A 282 13.80 -8.97 0.04
C PRO A 282 13.64 -8.70 1.54
N TYR A 283 14.65 -8.11 2.20
CA TYR A 283 14.56 -7.82 3.64
C TYR A 283 13.48 -6.78 3.94
N MET A 284 13.42 -5.71 3.16
CA MET A 284 12.38 -4.69 3.28
C MET A 284 10.98 -5.29 3.11
N TYR A 285 10.76 -6.08 2.05
CA TYR A 285 9.44 -6.67 1.83
C TYR A 285 9.11 -7.76 2.85
N LEU A 286 10.08 -8.56 3.28
CA LEU A 286 9.90 -9.56 4.33
C LEU A 286 9.52 -8.90 5.68
N GLY A 287 10.14 -7.76 6.00
CA GLY A 287 9.76 -6.95 7.16
C GLY A 287 8.32 -6.45 7.06
N SER A 288 7.87 -6.04 5.87
CA SER A 288 6.50 -5.52 5.67
C SER A 288 5.40 -6.57 5.85
N VAL A 289 5.70 -7.85 5.60
CA VAL A 289 4.74 -8.95 5.77
C VAL A 289 4.79 -9.59 7.17
N LEU A 290 5.82 -9.30 7.97
CA LEU A 290 5.93 -9.80 9.35
C LEU A 290 5.08 -8.96 10.30
N LYS A 291 4.31 -9.62 11.17
CA LYS A 291 3.62 -8.97 12.29
C LYS A 291 4.62 -8.63 13.40
N ALA A 292 4.35 -7.61 14.20
CA ALA A 292 5.29 -7.08 15.21
C ALA A 292 5.81 -8.13 16.22
N TYR A 293 5.00 -9.15 16.54
CA TYR A 293 5.35 -10.24 17.47
C TYR A 293 5.96 -11.46 16.79
N GLN A 294 6.13 -11.45 15.46
CA GLN A 294 6.69 -12.57 14.70
C GLN A 294 8.18 -12.38 14.47
N TYR A 295 8.88 -13.52 14.30
CA TYR A 295 10.26 -13.58 13.87
C TYR A 295 10.39 -14.52 12.66
N VAL A 296 11.51 -14.39 11.96
CA VAL A 296 11.90 -15.27 10.86
C VAL A 296 13.33 -15.72 11.01
N THR A 297 13.56 -17.02 10.81
CA THR A 297 14.89 -17.59 10.76
C THR A 297 15.40 -17.58 9.32
N LEU A 298 16.51 -16.90 9.10
CA LEU A 298 17.25 -16.92 7.83
C LEU A 298 17.96 -18.27 7.64
N HIS A 299 18.42 -18.56 6.42
CA HIS A 299 19.16 -19.79 6.11
C HIS A 299 20.47 -19.94 6.89
N ASN A 300 21.07 -18.83 7.32
CA ASN A 300 22.27 -18.82 8.18
C ASN A 300 21.97 -19.09 9.67
N GLY A 301 20.72 -19.41 10.02
CA GLY A 301 20.27 -19.67 11.39
C GLY A 301 19.92 -18.42 12.21
N GLN A 302 20.15 -17.21 11.69
CA GLN A 302 19.85 -15.97 12.38
C GLN A 302 18.33 -15.75 12.46
N SER A 303 17.81 -15.57 13.67
CA SER A 303 16.42 -15.13 13.87
C SER A 303 16.33 -13.62 13.81
N MET A 304 15.41 -13.10 13.01
CA MET A 304 15.21 -11.68 12.78
C MET A 304 13.77 -11.24 13.03
N THR A 305 13.62 -10.12 13.73
CA THR A 305 12.35 -9.40 13.88
C THR A 305 12.11 -8.47 12.68
N GLN A 306 10.90 -7.91 12.58
CA GLN A 306 10.56 -6.90 11.58
C GLN A 306 11.57 -5.73 11.55
N GLN A 307 11.93 -5.18 12.72
CA GLN A 307 12.87 -4.06 12.81
C GLN A 307 14.27 -4.46 12.34
N GLN A 308 14.74 -5.64 12.72
CA GLN A 308 16.05 -6.15 12.29
C GLN A 308 16.11 -6.36 10.78
N LEU A 309 15.01 -6.78 10.14
CA LEU A 309 14.93 -6.88 8.68
C LEU A 309 15.05 -5.51 8.00
N TYR A 310 14.38 -4.48 8.53
CA TYR A 310 14.55 -3.12 8.00
C TYR A 310 15.96 -2.57 8.23
N LEU A 311 16.57 -2.82 9.39
CA LEU A 311 17.96 -2.45 9.65
C LEU A 311 18.92 -3.14 8.69
N LYS A 312 18.70 -4.43 8.39
CA LYS A 312 19.52 -5.16 7.41
C LYS A 312 19.31 -4.63 6.00
N SER A 313 18.08 -4.23 5.65
CA SER A 313 17.82 -3.53 4.39
C SER A 313 18.57 -2.20 4.28
N ILE A 314 18.67 -1.43 5.37
CA ILE A 314 19.46 -0.18 5.42
C ILE A 314 20.95 -0.47 5.31
N GLU A 315 21.44 -1.55 5.93
CA GLU A 315 22.83 -2.00 5.81
C GLU A 315 23.18 -2.37 4.36
N CYS A 316 22.27 -3.04 3.65
CA CYS A 316 22.45 -3.42 2.24
C CYS A 316 22.37 -2.24 1.27
N ASP A 317 21.44 -1.29 1.51
CA ASP A 317 21.33 -0.05 0.74
C ASP A 317 20.92 1.12 1.65
N PRO A 318 21.87 1.96 2.09
CA PRO A 318 21.60 3.08 2.97
C PRO A 318 20.93 4.27 2.27
N THR A 319 20.86 4.26 0.94
CA THR A 319 20.27 5.34 0.13
C THR A 319 18.78 5.14 -0.13
N ASN A 320 18.23 3.96 0.18
CA ASN A 320 16.82 3.70 -0.03
C ASN A 320 15.96 4.35 1.05
N PHE A 321 14.99 5.18 0.66
CA PHE A 321 14.10 5.84 1.62
C PHE A 321 13.12 4.88 2.34
N ARG A 322 12.69 3.79 1.68
CA ARG A 322 11.58 2.96 2.16
C ARG A 322 11.86 2.25 3.48
N PRO A 323 13.04 1.62 3.70
CA PRO A 323 13.37 1.01 4.97
C PRO A 323 13.33 1.99 6.15
N TYR A 324 13.80 3.24 5.98
CA TYR A 324 13.72 4.25 7.04
C TYR A 324 12.27 4.60 7.39
N CYS A 325 11.43 4.84 6.38
CA CYS A 325 10.00 5.13 6.59
C CYS A 325 9.27 3.94 7.24
N ASN A 326 9.54 2.72 6.79
CA ASN A 326 8.95 1.51 7.36
C ASN A 326 9.43 1.27 8.79
N LEU A 327 10.71 1.48 9.07
CA LEU A 327 11.28 1.35 10.41
C LEU A 327 10.66 2.38 11.37
N ALA A 328 10.51 3.63 10.93
CA ALA A 328 9.85 4.69 11.68
C ALA A 328 8.41 4.32 12.07
N ASN A 329 7.66 3.67 11.16
CA ASN A 329 6.29 3.20 11.43
C ASN A 329 6.23 2.14 12.55
N THR A 330 7.34 1.44 12.82
CA THR A 330 7.40 0.43 13.92
C THR A 330 7.72 1.03 15.28
N LEU A 331 8.21 2.28 15.33
CA LEU A 331 8.64 2.92 16.57
C LEU A 331 7.51 3.69 17.25
N SER A 332 7.45 3.57 18.58
CA SER A 332 6.60 4.41 19.42
C SER A 332 7.24 5.77 19.67
N LYS A 333 6.41 6.79 19.96
CA LYS A 333 6.88 8.15 20.28
C LYS A 333 7.85 8.10 21.46
N GLY A 334 9.03 8.72 21.31
CA GLY A 334 10.08 8.78 22.33
C GLY A 334 11.04 7.58 22.36
N ILE A 335 10.82 6.56 21.52
CA ILE A 335 11.77 5.44 21.36
C ILE A 335 12.75 5.76 20.24
N SER A 336 14.02 5.43 20.46
CA SER A 336 15.07 5.48 19.44
C SER A 336 15.55 4.09 19.08
N ILE A 337 16.11 3.95 17.89
CA ILE A 337 16.76 2.72 17.42
C ILE A 337 18.15 3.06 16.87
N THR A 338 19.10 2.16 17.11
CA THR A 338 20.47 2.30 16.60
C THR A 338 20.56 1.71 15.19
N LEU A 339 20.97 2.52 14.23
CA LEU A 339 21.24 2.12 12.85
C LEU A 339 22.55 1.34 12.74
N PRO A 340 22.79 0.61 11.63
CA PRO A 340 24.04 -0.13 11.41
C PRO A 340 25.30 0.75 11.46
N ASN A 341 25.19 2.04 11.17
CA ASN A 341 26.27 3.02 11.26
C ASN A 341 26.51 3.55 12.69
N GLY A 342 25.82 3.01 13.69
CA GLY A 342 25.94 3.41 15.10
C GLY A 342 25.09 4.61 15.52
N GLN A 343 24.40 5.29 14.59
CA GLN A 343 23.57 6.44 14.93
C GLN A 343 22.25 6.01 15.59
N SER A 344 21.94 6.59 16.74
CA SER A 344 20.63 6.42 17.40
C SER A 344 19.64 7.43 16.83
N MET A 345 18.55 6.94 16.24
CA MET A 345 17.52 7.76 15.60
C MET A 345 16.14 7.50 16.21
N THR A 346 15.41 8.58 16.45
CA THR A 346 13.98 8.56 16.79
C THR A 346 13.11 8.34 15.54
N GLN A 347 11.82 8.07 15.75
CA GLN A 347 10.83 7.97 14.67
C GLN A 347 10.87 9.18 13.70
N GLN A 348 10.93 10.41 14.22
CA GLN A 348 10.94 11.62 13.38
C GLN A 348 12.23 11.75 12.57
N GLN A 349 13.38 11.43 13.18
CA GLN A 349 14.67 11.45 12.50
C GLN A 349 14.76 10.40 11.39
N LEU A 350 14.11 9.25 11.55
CA LEU A 350 13.99 8.25 10.47
C LEU A 350 13.13 8.77 9.30
N TYR A 351 12.02 9.47 9.58
CA TYR A 351 11.27 10.11 8.48
C TYR A 351 12.09 11.20 7.78
N PHE A 352 12.91 11.95 8.51
CA PHE A 352 13.83 12.89 7.88
C PHE A 352 14.84 12.21 6.98
N LYS A 353 15.49 11.14 7.45
CA LYS A 353 16.39 10.36 6.59
C LYS A 353 15.68 9.80 5.36
N SER A 354 14.43 9.37 5.50
CA SER A 354 13.61 8.98 4.36
C SER A 354 13.37 10.14 3.38
N ILE A 355 13.14 11.37 3.86
CA ILE A 355 12.96 12.55 3.00
C ILE A 355 14.27 12.94 2.31
N GLU A 356 15.40 12.85 3.00
CA GLU A 356 16.72 13.09 2.41
C GLU A 356 17.03 12.08 1.29
N CYS A 357 16.65 10.81 1.49
CA CYS A 357 16.84 9.77 0.48
C CYS A 357 15.91 9.93 -0.73
N ASP A 358 14.67 10.37 -0.53
CA ASP A 358 13.71 10.67 -1.60
C ASP A 358 12.76 11.81 -1.20
N PRO A 359 13.04 13.06 -1.61
CA PRO A 359 12.21 14.21 -1.28
C PRO A 359 10.90 14.25 -2.07
N THR A 360 10.73 13.39 -3.07
CA THR A 360 9.51 13.32 -3.88
C THR A 360 8.46 12.37 -3.29
N ASN A 361 8.80 11.63 -2.23
CA ASN A 361 7.88 10.68 -1.62
C ASN A 361 6.91 11.34 -0.64
N PHE A 362 5.61 11.16 -0.87
CA PHE A 362 4.59 11.73 0.01
C PHE A 362 4.52 11.10 1.41
N ARG A 363 4.84 9.80 1.54
CA ARG A 363 4.62 9.01 2.77
C ARG A 363 5.35 9.56 4.00
N PRO A 364 6.66 9.87 3.95
CA PRO A 364 7.34 10.40 5.13
C PRO A 364 6.80 11.77 5.54
N TYR A 365 6.42 12.66 4.61
CA TYR A 365 5.77 13.93 4.97
C TYR A 365 4.42 13.72 5.67
N PHE A 366 3.58 12.83 5.11
CA PHE A 366 2.29 12.47 5.70
C PHE A 366 2.45 11.88 7.10
N ASN A 367 3.34 10.89 7.26
CA ASN A 367 3.55 10.23 8.54
C ASN A 367 4.20 11.16 9.57
N LEU A 368 5.11 12.03 9.15
CA LEU A 368 5.69 13.04 10.02
C LEU A 368 4.61 14.00 10.54
N ALA A 369 3.69 14.45 9.68
CA ALA A 369 2.55 15.29 10.08
C ALA A 369 1.65 14.60 11.12
N LEU A 370 1.47 13.28 11.02
CA LEU A 370 0.73 12.49 12.01
C LEU A 370 1.42 12.48 13.38
N THR A 371 2.76 12.56 13.44
CA THR A 371 3.51 12.61 14.71
C THR A 371 3.39 13.95 15.43
N LEU A 372 3.13 15.04 14.70
CA LEU A 372 3.08 16.40 15.24
C LEU A 372 1.72 16.73 15.89
N SER A 373 1.78 17.42 17.03
CA SER A 373 0.63 18.11 17.62
C SER A 373 0.24 19.34 16.79
N SER A 374 -0.97 19.87 16.96
CA SER A 374 -1.51 20.96 16.11
C SER A 374 -0.71 22.28 16.14
N ARG A 375 0.05 22.53 17.21
CA ARG A 375 0.88 23.74 17.39
C ARG A 375 2.38 23.47 17.23
N GLU A 376 2.76 22.23 16.96
CA GLU A 376 4.17 21.88 16.77
C GLU A 376 4.58 22.20 15.32
N SER A 377 5.79 22.73 15.17
CA SER A 377 6.51 22.79 13.91
C SER A 377 7.80 21.98 14.04
N ILE A 378 8.33 21.58 12.89
CA ILE A 378 9.55 20.79 12.84
C ILE A 378 10.48 21.37 11.79
N THR A 379 11.77 21.43 12.10
CA THR A 379 12.78 21.93 11.17
C THR A 379 13.39 20.76 10.41
N LEU A 380 13.24 20.74 9.09
CA LEU A 380 13.90 19.79 8.21
C LEU A 380 15.41 20.06 8.14
N HIS A 381 16.20 19.10 7.64
CA HIS A 381 17.66 19.23 7.52
C HIS A 381 18.10 20.38 6.61
N ASN A 382 17.27 20.80 5.66
CA ASN A 382 17.49 21.99 4.82
C ASN A 382 17.21 23.32 5.55
N GLY A 383 16.96 23.30 6.87
CA GLY A 383 16.66 24.47 7.68
C GLY A 383 15.21 24.97 7.58
N GLN A 384 14.37 24.35 6.73
CA GLN A 384 12.98 24.76 6.57
C GLN A 384 12.13 24.30 7.77
N SER A 385 11.55 25.25 8.49
CA SER A 385 10.52 24.95 9.50
C SER A 385 9.19 24.67 8.81
N MET A 386 8.58 23.54 9.15
CA MET A 386 7.32 23.08 8.61
C MET A 386 6.30 22.80 9.71
N THR A 387 5.10 23.34 9.56
CA THR A 387 3.94 23.00 10.37
C THR A 387 3.29 21.71 9.89
N LYS A 388 2.41 21.14 10.71
CA LYS A 388 1.57 19.99 10.34
C LYS A 388 0.81 20.19 9.01
N GLN A 389 0.26 21.39 8.79
CA GLN A 389 -0.45 21.72 7.55
C GLN A 389 0.49 21.74 6.35
N GLN A 390 1.67 22.35 6.50
CA GLN A 390 2.68 22.41 5.44
C GLN A 390 3.19 21.01 5.05
N LEU A 391 3.32 20.10 6.01
CA LEU A 391 3.67 18.70 5.74
C LEU A 391 2.58 17.97 4.94
N TYR A 392 1.30 18.16 5.27
CA TYR A 392 0.21 17.61 4.45
C TYR A 392 0.15 18.24 3.06
N LEU A 393 0.41 19.55 2.94
CA LEU A 393 0.50 20.21 1.63
C LEU A 393 1.65 19.64 0.78
N LYS A 394 2.83 19.40 1.38
CA LYS A 394 3.93 18.72 0.68
C LYS A 394 3.58 17.29 0.32
N SER A 395 2.89 16.56 1.18
CA SER A 395 2.37 15.23 0.83
C SER A 395 1.40 15.27 -0.36
N ILE A 396 0.56 16.30 -0.49
CA ILE A 396 -0.35 16.48 -1.63
C ILE A 396 0.42 16.86 -2.90
N GLU A 397 1.46 17.67 -2.79
CA GLU A 397 2.34 18.01 -3.91
C GLU A 397 3.05 16.76 -4.46
N CYS A 398 3.56 15.90 -3.57
CA CYS A 398 4.21 14.64 -3.93
C CYS A 398 3.23 13.60 -4.49
N ASP A 399 2.02 13.50 -3.94
CA ASP A 399 0.95 12.62 -4.45
C ASP A 399 -0.43 13.29 -4.33
N PRO A 400 -0.94 13.90 -5.41
CA PRO A 400 -2.23 14.57 -5.43
C PRO A 400 -3.42 13.60 -5.43
N THR A 401 -3.19 12.29 -5.46
CA THR A 401 -4.24 11.27 -5.42
C THR A 401 -4.39 10.62 -4.04
N TYR A 402 -3.52 10.95 -3.07
CA TYR A 402 -3.57 10.35 -1.75
C TYR A 402 -4.68 10.96 -0.87
N SER A 403 -5.83 10.27 -0.81
CA SER A 403 -7.05 10.70 -0.09
C SER A 403 -6.81 11.13 1.36
N TYR A 404 -5.95 10.43 2.09
CA TYR A 404 -5.70 10.73 3.51
C TYR A 404 -5.00 12.06 3.75
N SER A 405 -4.22 12.58 2.80
CA SER A 405 -3.61 13.91 2.93
C SER A 405 -4.67 14.99 2.98
N TYR A 406 -5.61 14.96 2.03
CA TYR A 406 -6.75 15.90 1.99
C TYR A 406 -7.63 15.78 3.22
N PHE A 407 -7.97 14.54 3.63
CA PHE A 407 -8.75 14.30 4.84
C PHE A 407 -8.09 14.88 6.08
N ASN A 408 -6.81 14.58 6.31
CA ASN A 408 -6.14 15.03 7.52
C ASN A 408 -5.85 16.54 7.48
N LEU A 409 -5.57 17.11 6.31
CA LEU A 409 -5.48 18.56 6.13
C LEU A 409 -6.80 19.24 6.50
N ALA A 410 -7.94 18.74 6.02
CA ALA A 410 -9.26 19.24 6.36
C ALA A 410 -9.54 19.18 7.87
N VAL A 411 -9.09 18.11 8.54
CA VAL A 411 -9.24 17.94 9.99
C VAL A 411 -8.45 19.00 10.77
N THR A 412 -7.34 19.51 10.23
CA THR A 412 -6.58 20.61 10.88
C THR A 412 -7.28 21.97 10.81
N LEU A 413 -8.17 22.18 9.83
CA LEU A 413 -8.84 23.46 9.61
C LEU A 413 -10.02 23.65 10.58
N SER A 414 -10.21 24.89 11.01
CA SER A 414 -11.39 25.35 11.74
C SER A 414 -12.61 25.50 10.82
N SER A 415 -13.80 25.65 11.39
CA SER A 415 -15.00 25.91 10.59
C SER A 415 -14.89 27.26 9.88
N GLY A 416 -15.13 27.29 8.57
CA GLY A 416 -15.00 28.50 7.74
C GLY A 416 -13.58 28.86 7.32
N GLU A 417 -12.57 28.13 7.79
CA GLU A 417 -11.18 28.32 7.36
C GLU A 417 -10.97 27.72 5.95
N SER A 418 -10.07 28.35 5.20
CA SER A 418 -9.60 27.87 3.91
C SER A 418 -8.08 27.82 3.88
N ILE A 419 -7.53 26.96 3.05
CA ILE A 419 -6.10 26.80 2.86
C ILE A 419 -5.77 26.82 1.37
N THR A 420 -4.65 27.45 1.02
CA THR A 420 -4.17 27.48 -0.36
C THR A 420 -3.26 26.27 -0.60
N LEU A 421 -3.61 25.45 -1.58
CA LEU A 421 -2.77 24.36 -2.06
C LEU A 421 -1.55 24.90 -2.83
N ASN A 422 -0.53 24.07 -3.03
CA ASN A 422 0.71 24.48 -3.70
C ASN A 422 0.50 24.82 -5.19
N ASN A 423 -0.63 24.41 -5.79
CA ASN A 423 -1.04 24.80 -7.14
C ASN A 423 -1.81 26.15 -7.18
N GLY A 424 -1.90 26.86 -6.05
CA GLY A 424 -2.60 28.15 -5.93
C GLY A 424 -4.10 28.05 -5.67
N GLN A 425 -4.69 26.86 -5.66
CA GLN A 425 -6.11 26.67 -5.40
C GLN A 425 -6.43 26.85 -3.91
N SER A 426 -7.29 27.81 -3.56
CA SER A 426 -7.85 27.91 -2.21
C SER A 426 -8.98 26.91 -2.02
N MET A 427 -8.91 26.10 -0.96
CA MET A 427 -9.89 25.09 -0.61
C MET A 427 -10.38 25.26 0.82
N THR A 428 -11.71 25.19 1.00
CA THR A 428 -12.33 25.12 2.31
C THR A 428 -12.21 23.71 2.90
N LYS A 429 -12.44 23.59 4.22
CA LYS A 429 -12.57 22.30 4.90
C LYS A 429 -13.52 21.32 4.21
N GLN A 430 -14.68 21.80 3.74
CA GLN A 430 -15.68 20.98 3.06
C GLN A 430 -15.17 20.50 1.69
N GLN A 431 -14.52 21.38 0.92
CA GLN A 431 -13.94 21.03 -0.37
C GLN A 431 -12.80 20.01 -0.24
N LEU A 432 -12.00 20.08 0.83
CA LEU A 432 -10.97 19.07 1.09
C LEU A 432 -11.56 17.69 1.41
N PHE A 433 -12.66 17.60 2.17
CA PHE A 433 -13.35 16.32 2.36
C PHE A 433 -13.95 15.78 1.06
N LEU A 434 -14.52 16.63 0.21
CA LEU A 434 -14.98 16.25 -1.13
C LEU A 434 -13.82 15.70 -1.98
N LYS A 435 -12.67 16.37 -1.99
CA LYS A 435 -11.49 15.92 -2.73
C LYS A 435 -10.95 14.60 -2.21
N SER A 436 -10.98 14.40 -0.89
CA SER A 436 -10.65 13.10 -0.28
C SER A 436 -11.57 11.97 -0.77
N ILE A 437 -12.87 12.22 -0.91
CA ILE A 437 -13.84 11.25 -1.46
C ILE A 437 -13.62 11.04 -2.97
N GLU A 438 -13.26 12.09 -3.70
CA GLU A 438 -12.89 11.97 -5.13
C GLU A 438 -11.66 11.05 -5.31
N CYS A 439 -10.64 11.22 -4.47
CA CYS A 439 -9.44 10.39 -4.46
C CYS A 439 -9.70 8.94 -4.01
N ASP A 440 -10.59 8.74 -3.03
CA ASP A 440 -11.01 7.42 -2.54
C ASP A 440 -12.50 7.43 -2.17
N PRO A 441 -13.37 6.92 -3.08
CA PRO A 441 -14.82 6.87 -2.87
C PRO A 441 -15.26 5.93 -1.75
N THR A 442 -14.36 5.14 -1.16
CA THR A 442 -14.66 4.20 -0.07
C THR A 442 -14.24 4.74 1.30
N ASN A 443 -13.67 5.95 1.36
CA ASN A 443 -13.19 6.54 2.61
C ASN A 443 -14.35 6.94 3.55
N SER A 444 -14.77 5.99 4.39
CA SER A 444 -15.88 6.13 5.34
C SER A 444 -15.75 7.37 6.25
N ARG A 445 -14.52 7.73 6.64
CA ARG A 445 -14.25 8.86 7.54
C ARG A 445 -14.50 10.20 6.84
N SER A 446 -14.20 10.29 5.56
CA SER A 446 -14.45 11.50 4.77
C SER A 446 -15.93 11.76 4.60
N TYR A 447 -16.74 10.73 4.32
CA TYR A 447 -18.21 10.86 4.32
C TYR A 447 -18.75 11.33 5.67
N HIS A 448 -18.30 10.72 6.78
CA HIS A 448 -18.70 11.13 8.13
C HIS A 448 -18.35 12.59 8.41
N ARG A 449 -17.12 13.02 8.09
CA ARG A 449 -16.68 14.38 8.37
C ARG A 449 -17.34 15.39 7.44
N LEU A 450 -17.57 15.04 6.17
CA LEU A 450 -18.33 15.86 5.24
C LEU A 450 -19.75 16.09 5.77
N ALA A 451 -20.44 15.03 6.21
CA ALA A 451 -21.76 15.14 6.83
C ALA A 451 -21.79 16.12 8.01
N ASN A 452 -20.76 16.13 8.86
CA ASN A 452 -20.65 17.08 9.98
C ASN A 452 -20.44 18.54 9.54
N THR A 453 -20.01 18.79 8.29
CA THR A 453 -19.89 20.16 7.76
C THR A 453 -21.19 20.71 7.19
N LEU A 454 -22.17 19.85 6.89
CA LEU A 454 -23.45 20.28 6.32
C LEU A 454 -24.37 20.84 7.42
N PRO A 455 -24.97 22.02 7.22
CA PRO A 455 -26.10 22.46 8.03
C PRO A 455 -27.30 21.52 7.89
N SER A 456 -28.16 21.48 8.92
CA SER A 456 -29.38 20.68 8.89
C SER A 456 -30.26 21.06 7.69
N GLY A 457 -30.82 20.04 7.02
CA GLY A 457 -31.70 20.21 5.85
C GLY A 457 -30.99 20.65 4.56
N LYS A 458 -29.66 20.74 4.53
CA LYS A 458 -28.90 21.01 3.30
C LYS A 458 -28.38 19.72 2.66
N SER A 459 -28.14 19.78 1.36
CA SER A 459 -27.46 18.75 0.59
C SER A 459 -26.16 19.28 0.00
N ILE A 460 -25.30 18.36 -0.44
CA ILE A 460 -24.08 18.66 -1.16
C ILE A 460 -23.98 17.78 -2.40
N THR A 461 -23.50 18.35 -3.50
CA THR A 461 -23.22 17.59 -4.72
C THR A 461 -21.80 17.04 -4.67
N LEU A 462 -21.65 15.72 -4.77
CA LEU A 462 -20.37 15.04 -4.92
C LEU A 462 -19.81 15.24 -6.34
N HIS A 463 -18.52 14.93 -6.54
CA HIS A 463 -17.87 15.04 -7.86
C HIS A 463 -18.49 14.14 -8.94
N ASN A 464 -19.17 13.06 -8.56
CA ASN A 464 -19.91 12.19 -9.47
C ASN A 464 -21.31 12.75 -9.87
N GLY A 465 -21.66 13.96 -9.43
CA GLY A 465 -22.94 14.62 -9.70
C GLY A 465 -24.06 14.24 -8.73
N GLN A 466 -23.85 13.30 -7.81
CA GLN A 466 -24.87 12.89 -6.85
C GLN A 466 -25.05 13.94 -5.76
N SER A 467 -26.28 14.45 -5.59
CA SER A 467 -26.67 15.28 -4.46
C SER A 467 -26.97 14.39 -3.25
N MET A 468 -26.30 14.64 -2.13
CA MET A 468 -26.46 13.87 -0.89
C MET A 468 -26.82 14.77 0.29
N THR A 469 -27.80 14.34 1.09
CA THR A 469 -28.12 14.95 2.38
C THR A 469 -27.13 14.52 3.46
N GLN A 470 -27.15 15.20 4.61
CA GLN A 470 -26.35 14.80 5.77
C GLN A 470 -26.61 13.34 6.20
N GLN A 471 -27.87 12.89 6.21
CA GLN A 471 -28.25 11.51 6.56
C GLN A 471 -27.67 10.51 5.56
N GLN A 472 -27.79 10.79 4.26
CA GLN A 472 -27.26 9.94 3.20
C GLN A 472 -25.73 9.80 3.27
N LEU A 473 -25.02 10.87 3.65
CA LEU A 473 -23.58 10.81 3.89
C LEU A 473 -23.21 9.95 5.11
N TYR A 474 -23.98 10.01 6.21
CA TYR A 474 -23.76 9.10 7.34
C TYR A 474 -24.05 7.64 6.97
N LEU A 475 -25.10 7.38 6.19
CA LEU A 475 -25.39 6.05 5.66
C LEU A 475 -24.24 5.53 4.78
N LYS A 476 -23.69 6.34 3.87
CA LYS A 476 -22.51 5.94 3.08
C LYS A 476 -21.29 5.68 3.94
N SER A 477 -21.06 6.49 4.98
CA SER A 477 -20.00 6.23 5.95
C SER A 477 -20.15 4.86 6.62
N ILE A 478 -21.38 4.50 6.99
CA ILE A 478 -21.69 3.22 7.61
C ILE A 478 -21.59 2.05 6.62
N GLU A 479 -22.04 2.26 5.38
CA GLU A 479 -21.95 1.26 4.31
C GLU A 479 -20.49 0.82 4.08
N TYR A 480 -19.55 1.77 4.07
CA TYR A 480 -18.13 1.47 3.91
C TYR A 480 -17.41 1.07 5.21
N ASP A 481 -17.94 1.43 6.37
CA ASP A 481 -17.43 0.99 7.68
C ASP A 481 -18.59 0.75 8.65
N PRO A 482 -19.16 -0.47 8.66
CA PRO A 482 -20.28 -0.82 9.54
C PRO A 482 -19.94 -0.79 11.02
N THR A 483 -18.67 -0.63 11.40
CA THR A 483 -18.23 -0.56 12.80
C THR A 483 -18.16 0.88 13.33
N ASN A 484 -18.39 1.88 12.47
CA ASN A 484 -18.28 3.30 12.83
C ASN A 484 -19.45 3.78 13.71
N SER A 485 -19.37 3.51 15.01
CA SER A 485 -20.33 3.91 16.04
C SER A 485 -20.69 5.41 16.02
N ARG A 486 -19.74 6.27 15.64
CA ARG A 486 -19.95 7.72 15.56
C ARG A 486 -20.90 8.09 14.42
N SER A 487 -20.84 7.41 13.28
CA SER A 487 -21.75 7.66 12.16
C SER A 487 -23.18 7.25 12.51
N TYR A 488 -23.37 6.12 13.19
CA TYR A 488 -24.69 5.71 13.69
C TYR A 488 -25.28 6.73 14.67
N HIS A 489 -24.50 7.14 15.67
CA HIS A 489 -24.93 8.15 16.63
C HIS A 489 -25.27 9.48 15.94
N ARG A 490 -24.48 9.91 14.96
CA ARG A 490 -24.78 11.15 14.23
C ARG A 490 -26.01 11.03 13.34
N LEU A 491 -26.21 9.89 12.68
CA LEU A 491 -27.42 9.60 11.90
C LEU A 491 -28.67 9.68 12.78
N ALA A 492 -28.63 9.06 13.96
CA ALA A 492 -29.71 9.14 14.95
C ALA A 492 -30.04 10.59 15.36
N ASN A 493 -29.01 11.42 15.52
CA ASN A 493 -29.18 12.83 15.87
C ASN A 493 -29.72 13.69 14.71
N THR A 494 -29.82 13.15 13.50
CA THR A 494 -30.41 13.84 12.35
C THR A 494 -31.83 13.38 12.04
N LEU A 495 -32.34 12.38 12.77
CA LEU A 495 -33.64 11.79 12.49
C LEU A 495 -34.74 12.53 13.25
N PRO A 496 -35.77 13.07 12.56
CA PRO A 496 -36.86 13.82 13.20
C PRO A 496 -37.74 12.91 14.07
N SER A 497 -38.40 13.49 15.08
CA SER A 497 -39.28 12.74 15.98
C SER A 497 -40.61 12.34 15.34
N GLU A 498 -41.02 13.11 14.33
CA GLU A 498 -42.22 12.89 13.53
C GLU A 498 -41.86 12.09 12.27
N CYS A 499 -42.67 11.08 11.95
CA CYS A 499 -42.42 10.23 10.79
C CYS A 499 -42.59 11.01 9.49
N ASN A 500 -41.51 11.15 8.73
CA ASN A 500 -41.53 11.60 7.34
C ASN A 500 -41.52 10.35 6.44
N PRO A 501 -42.50 10.18 5.53
CA PRO A 501 -42.54 9.04 4.61
C PRO A 501 -41.28 8.89 3.75
N ASN A 502 -40.49 9.95 3.57
CA ASN A 502 -39.24 9.88 2.81
C ASN A 502 -38.01 9.44 3.64
N ASP A 503 -38.13 9.34 4.97
CA ASP A 503 -37.00 9.11 5.90
C ASP A 503 -37.11 7.76 6.65
N PHE A 504 -37.83 6.76 6.12
CA PHE A 504 -37.96 5.44 6.77
C PHE A 504 -36.66 4.61 6.72
N TYR A 505 -35.88 4.76 5.64
CA TYR A 505 -34.70 3.91 5.37
C TYR A 505 -33.62 3.97 6.46
N PRO A 506 -33.24 5.15 7.00
CA PRO A 506 -32.32 5.20 8.14
C PRO A 506 -32.81 4.45 9.37
N TYR A 507 -34.11 4.48 9.68
CA TYR A 507 -34.68 3.76 10.82
C TYR A 507 -34.57 2.24 10.64
N MET A 508 -34.96 1.73 9.47
CA MET A 508 -34.78 0.33 9.11
C MET A 508 -33.31 -0.08 9.19
N TYR A 509 -32.41 0.74 8.65
CA TYR A 509 -30.98 0.42 8.61
C TYR A 509 -30.39 0.39 10.01
N LEU A 510 -30.68 1.40 10.85
CA LEU A 510 -30.28 1.42 12.26
C LEU A 510 -30.79 0.19 13.02
N GLY A 511 -32.02 -0.25 12.76
CA GLY A 511 -32.55 -1.50 13.32
C GLY A 511 -31.73 -2.73 12.91
N SER A 512 -31.38 -2.86 11.62
CA SER A 512 -30.68 -4.05 11.08
C SER A 512 -29.27 -4.27 11.65
N VAL A 513 -28.63 -3.21 12.14
CA VAL A 513 -27.27 -3.27 12.66
C VAL A 513 -27.19 -3.38 14.18
N LEU A 514 -28.24 -2.95 14.91
CA LEU A 514 -28.27 -2.99 16.36
C LEU A 514 -28.41 -4.42 16.88
N LYS A 515 -27.64 -4.74 17.92
CA LYS A 515 -27.83 -5.97 18.69
C LYS A 515 -29.04 -5.84 19.62
N ALA A 516 -29.61 -6.97 20.03
CA ALA A 516 -30.82 -7.02 20.85
C ALA A 516 -30.73 -6.20 22.17
N TYR A 517 -29.54 -6.08 22.76
CA TYR A 517 -29.29 -5.34 23.99
C TYR A 517 -28.83 -3.88 23.77
N GLN A 518 -28.70 -3.45 22.52
CA GLN A 518 -28.26 -2.10 22.18
C GLN A 518 -29.45 -1.17 21.94
N TYR A 519 -29.23 0.11 22.18
CA TYR A 519 -30.17 1.17 21.88
C TYR A 519 -29.43 2.35 21.24
N VAL A 520 -30.17 3.20 20.55
CA VAL A 520 -29.69 4.44 19.95
C VAL A 520 -30.53 5.59 20.48
N THR A 521 -29.88 6.67 20.89
CA THR A 521 -30.56 7.90 21.33
C THR A 521 -30.75 8.82 20.13
N LEU A 522 -31.99 9.18 19.82
CA LEU A 522 -32.35 10.16 18.79
C LEU A 522 -32.09 11.59 19.26
N HIS A 523 -32.16 12.55 18.33
CA HIS A 523 -31.90 13.97 18.60
C HIS A 523 -32.78 14.60 19.69
N ASN A 524 -33.99 14.06 19.90
CA ASN A 524 -34.94 14.50 20.93
C ASN A 524 -34.67 13.87 22.31
N GLY A 525 -33.60 13.10 22.46
CA GLY A 525 -33.25 12.38 23.69
C GLY A 525 -33.95 11.04 23.86
N GLN A 526 -34.84 10.64 22.95
CA GLN A 526 -35.51 9.34 23.01
C GLN A 526 -34.54 8.21 22.68
N SER A 527 -34.42 7.23 23.58
CA SER A 527 -33.65 6.01 23.32
C SER A 527 -34.54 4.95 22.66
N MET A 528 -34.08 4.39 21.56
CA MET A 528 -34.80 3.41 20.75
C MET A 528 -34.05 2.08 20.66
N THR A 529 -34.75 0.98 20.93
CA THR A 529 -34.29 -0.39 20.66
C THR A 529 -34.41 -0.74 19.18
N GLN A 530 -33.81 -1.86 18.78
CA GLN A 530 -33.97 -2.43 17.43
C GLN A 530 -35.45 -2.54 17.00
N GLN A 531 -36.32 -3.10 17.86
CA GLN A 531 -37.75 -3.24 17.56
C GLN A 531 -38.43 -1.88 17.38
N GLN A 532 -38.11 -0.91 18.23
CA GLN A 532 -38.69 0.43 18.14
C GLN A 532 -38.28 1.15 16.85
N LEU A 533 -37.06 0.93 16.36
CA LEU A 533 -36.60 1.47 15.08
C LEU A 533 -37.34 0.84 13.89
N TYR A 534 -37.57 -0.47 13.90
CA TYR A 534 -38.40 -1.10 12.86
C TYR A 534 -39.86 -0.63 12.91
N LEU A 535 -40.44 -0.49 14.11
CA LEU A 535 -41.80 0.06 14.28
C LEU A 535 -41.88 1.51 13.76
N LYS A 536 -40.86 2.34 13.99
CA LYS A 536 -40.79 3.68 13.39
C LYS A 536 -40.63 3.64 11.88
N SER A 537 -39.85 2.70 11.33
CA SER A 537 -39.79 2.51 9.88
C SER A 537 -41.16 2.16 9.29
N ILE A 538 -41.93 1.29 9.95
CA ILE A 538 -43.29 0.90 9.56
C ILE A 538 -44.27 2.08 9.67
N GLU A 539 -44.13 2.91 10.70
CA GLU A 539 -44.95 4.13 10.86
C GLU A 539 -44.71 5.12 9.71
N CYS A 540 -43.46 5.22 9.25
CA CYS A 540 -43.08 6.15 8.17
C CYS A 540 -43.50 5.62 6.80
N ASP A 541 -43.25 4.34 6.52
CA ASP A 541 -43.71 3.66 5.31
C ASP A 541 -44.30 2.28 5.67
N PRO A 542 -45.64 2.17 5.79
CA PRO A 542 -46.30 0.91 6.13
C PRO A 542 -46.34 -0.08 4.96
N THR A 543 -45.87 0.32 3.76
CA THR A 543 -45.89 -0.52 2.55
C THR A 543 -44.57 -1.25 2.29
N ASP A 544 -43.48 -0.87 2.98
CA ASP A 544 -42.19 -1.55 2.86
C ASP A 544 -42.21 -2.93 3.56
N SER A 545 -41.84 -3.99 2.84
CA SER A 545 -41.80 -5.36 3.34
C SER A 545 -40.66 -5.63 4.34
N ARG A 546 -39.53 -4.92 4.21
CA ARG A 546 -38.28 -5.22 4.95
C ARG A 546 -38.41 -4.99 6.46
N PRO A 547 -39.01 -3.89 6.96
CA PRO A 547 -39.18 -3.68 8.39
C PRO A 547 -40.05 -4.75 9.06
N TYR A 548 -41.11 -5.25 8.39
CA TYR A 548 -41.93 -6.32 8.94
C TYR A 548 -41.16 -7.64 9.05
N CYS A 549 -40.42 -8.02 7.99
CA CYS A 549 -39.58 -9.22 8.00
C CYS A 549 -38.49 -9.14 9.07
N ASN A 550 -37.80 -8.00 9.18
CA ASN A 550 -36.75 -7.79 10.17
C ASN A 550 -37.30 -7.66 11.60
N LEU A 551 -38.51 -7.12 11.78
CA LEU A 551 -39.16 -7.09 13.08
C LEU A 551 -39.53 -8.51 13.54
N ALA A 552 -40.02 -9.35 12.62
CA ALA A 552 -40.37 -10.73 12.89
C ALA A 552 -39.19 -11.57 13.40
N THR A 553 -37.97 -11.35 12.88
CA THR A 553 -36.78 -12.07 13.34
C THR A 553 -36.36 -11.70 14.77
N THR A 554 -36.81 -10.56 15.29
CA THR A 554 -36.56 -10.17 16.70
C THR A 554 -37.51 -10.80 17.70
N LEU A 555 -38.61 -11.43 17.25
CA LEU A 555 -39.61 -12.02 18.13
C LEU A 555 -39.32 -13.49 18.41
N SER A 556 -39.41 -13.87 19.69
CA SER A 556 -39.41 -15.28 20.08
C SER A 556 -40.74 -15.96 19.77
N LYS A 557 -40.72 -17.29 19.55
CA LYS A 557 -41.92 -18.09 19.28
C LYS A 557 -43.02 -17.84 20.33
N GLY A 558 -44.24 -17.56 19.86
CA GLY A 558 -45.40 -17.28 20.71
C GLY A 558 -45.49 -15.86 21.29
N LYS A 559 -44.55 -14.96 20.97
CA LYS A 559 -44.65 -13.54 21.30
C LYS A 559 -45.34 -12.76 20.18
N SER A 560 -46.00 -11.66 20.55
CA SER A 560 -46.56 -10.68 19.62
C SER A 560 -46.03 -9.29 19.93
N ILE A 561 -46.13 -8.41 18.93
CA ILE A 561 -45.80 -6.99 19.06
C ILE A 561 -46.95 -6.15 18.52
N THR A 562 -47.18 -4.99 19.12
CA THR A 562 -48.21 -4.04 18.68
C THR A 562 -47.61 -3.08 17.66
N LEU A 563 -48.18 -3.05 16.46
CA LEU A 563 -47.83 -2.13 15.39
C LEU A 563 -48.34 -0.70 15.66
N PRO A 564 -47.83 0.33 14.95
CA PRO A 564 -48.27 1.71 15.11
C PRO A 564 -49.78 1.92 14.86
N ASN A 565 -50.38 1.08 14.03
CA ASN A 565 -51.83 1.10 13.74
C ASN A 565 -52.68 0.41 14.82
N GLY A 566 -52.08 -0.04 15.92
CA GLY A 566 -52.74 -0.71 17.04
C GLY A 566 -52.93 -2.22 16.89
N GLN A 567 -52.58 -2.81 15.74
CA GLN A 567 -52.71 -4.26 15.52
C GLN A 567 -51.61 -5.03 16.26
N SER A 568 -51.98 -6.05 17.05
CA SER A 568 -51.02 -7.00 17.62
C SER A 568 -50.73 -8.11 16.62
N MET A 569 -49.46 -8.30 16.27
CA MET A 569 -49.00 -9.32 15.32
C MET A 569 -47.97 -10.25 15.95
N THR A 570 -48.14 -11.55 15.71
CA THR A 570 -47.13 -12.59 15.98
C THR A 570 -46.02 -12.56 14.93
N GLN A 571 -44.94 -13.30 15.17
CA GLN A 571 -43.86 -13.49 14.20
C GLN A 571 -44.37 -13.94 12.81
N GLN A 572 -45.25 -14.94 12.74
CA GLN A 572 -45.80 -15.43 11.47
C GLN A 572 -46.66 -14.37 10.77
N GLN A 573 -47.49 -13.65 11.52
CA GLN A 573 -48.32 -12.58 10.97
C GLN A 573 -47.48 -11.41 10.42
N LEU A 574 -46.32 -11.12 11.00
CA LEU A 574 -45.38 -10.14 10.44
C LEU A 574 -44.76 -10.62 9.13
N TYR A 575 -44.39 -11.90 9.00
CA TYR A 575 -43.94 -12.45 7.71
C TYR A 575 -45.06 -12.41 6.65
N PHE A 576 -46.30 -12.74 7.03
CA PHE A 576 -47.45 -12.57 6.14
C PHE A 576 -47.61 -11.13 5.70
N LYS A 577 -47.48 -10.17 6.62
CA LYS A 577 -47.59 -8.76 6.29
C LYS A 577 -46.48 -8.31 5.34
N SER A 578 -45.26 -8.80 5.55
CA SER A 578 -44.13 -8.58 4.64
C SER A 578 -44.41 -9.12 3.24
N ILE A 579 -44.98 -10.33 3.12
CA ILE A 579 -45.37 -10.94 1.83
C ILE A 579 -46.53 -10.18 1.16
N GLU A 580 -47.50 -9.67 1.93
CA GLU A 580 -48.56 -8.81 1.40
C GLU A 580 -48.00 -7.50 0.81
N CYS A 581 -47.02 -6.91 1.49
CA CYS A 581 -46.33 -5.69 1.06
C CYS A 581 -45.49 -5.91 -0.21
N ASP A 582 -44.71 -7.00 -0.24
CA ASP A 582 -43.91 -7.40 -1.40
C ASP A 582 -43.92 -8.93 -1.56
N PRO A 583 -44.78 -9.46 -2.46
CA PRO A 583 -44.85 -10.89 -2.74
C PRO A 583 -43.58 -11.48 -3.36
N THR A 584 -42.64 -10.63 -3.80
CA THR A 584 -41.35 -11.04 -4.38
C THR A 584 -40.18 -10.96 -3.39
N TYR A 585 -40.42 -10.58 -2.13
CA TYR A 585 -39.34 -10.47 -1.15
C TYR A 585 -38.91 -11.85 -0.62
N SER A 586 -37.80 -12.37 -1.15
CA SER A 586 -37.31 -13.73 -0.93
C SER A 586 -37.08 -14.09 0.54
N TYR A 587 -36.57 -13.13 1.35
CA TYR A 587 -36.26 -13.33 2.78
C TYR A 587 -37.50 -13.64 3.62
N SER A 588 -38.69 -13.16 3.23
CA SER A 588 -39.91 -13.45 3.98
C SER A 588 -40.31 -14.91 3.88
N TYR A 589 -40.23 -15.50 2.68
CA TYR A 589 -40.49 -16.92 2.49
C TYR A 589 -39.43 -17.79 3.15
N TYR A 590 -38.15 -17.41 3.02
CA TYR A 590 -37.04 -18.11 3.69
C TYR A 590 -37.24 -18.13 5.19
N ASN A 591 -37.39 -16.96 5.83
CA ASN A 591 -37.52 -16.85 7.28
C ASN A 591 -38.79 -17.55 7.79
N LEU A 592 -39.90 -17.44 7.05
CA LEU A 592 -41.13 -18.17 7.37
C LEU A 592 -40.89 -19.69 7.36
N ALA A 593 -40.17 -20.22 6.37
CA ALA A 593 -39.84 -21.64 6.28
C ALA A 593 -39.06 -22.15 7.50
N ILE A 594 -38.14 -21.35 8.05
CA ILE A 594 -37.36 -21.73 9.24
C ILE A 594 -38.24 -21.82 10.49
N THR A 595 -39.34 -21.07 10.55
CA THR A 595 -40.29 -21.16 11.68
C THR A 595 -41.09 -22.46 11.70
N LEU A 596 -41.18 -23.17 10.57
CA LEU A 596 -41.94 -24.41 10.42
C LEU A 596 -41.11 -25.65 10.79
N SER A 597 -41.80 -26.62 11.38
CA SER A 597 -41.31 -27.99 11.53
C SER A 597 -41.32 -28.73 10.19
N SER A 598 -40.60 -29.86 10.07
CA SER A 598 -40.48 -30.62 8.79
C SER A 598 -41.82 -31.04 8.19
N ASP A 599 -42.78 -31.43 9.04
CA ASP A 599 -44.10 -31.95 8.63
C ASP A 599 -45.19 -30.88 8.64
N GLU A 600 -44.82 -29.62 8.92
CA GLU A 600 -45.76 -28.52 9.07
C GLU A 600 -45.97 -27.80 7.73
N SER A 601 -47.23 -27.50 7.41
CA SER A 601 -47.62 -26.66 6.28
C SER A 601 -48.30 -25.40 6.79
N ILE A 602 -48.10 -24.28 6.11
CA ILE A 602 -48.72 -23.00 6.45
C ILE A 602 -49.55 -22.48 5.28
N THR A 603 -50.71 -21.89 5.59
CA THR A 603 -51.55 -21.22 4.58
C THR A 603 -51.18 -19.75 4.51
N LEU A 604 -50.68 -19.32 3.35
CA LEU A 604 -50.33 -17.93 3.07
C LEU A 604 -51.59 -17.05 2.91
N PRO A 605 -51.47 -15.70 2.98
CA PRO A 605 -52.60 -14.78 2.80
C PRO A 605 -53.35 -14.93 1.47
N ASN A 606 -52.68 -15.43 0.43
CA ASN A 606 -53.27 -15.71 -0.87
C ASN A 606 -54.05 -17.04 -0.93
N GLY A 607 -54.20 -17.75 0.19
CA GLY A 607 -54.89 -19.03 0.31
C GLY A 607 -54.06 -20.26 -0.06
N GLN A 608 -52.82 -20.10 -0.52
CA GLN A 608 -51.95 -21.23 -0.86
C GLN A 608 -51.37 -21.87 0.40
N SER A 609 -51.59 -23.18 0.56
CA SER A 609 -50.91 -23.99 1.58
C SER A 609 -49.54 -24.41 1.06
N MET A 610 -48.48 -24.11 1.83
CA MET A 610 -47.10 -24.41 1.47
C MET A 610 -46.39 -25.14 2.61
N THR A 611 -45.64 -26.18 2.26
CA THR A 611 -44.69 -26.86 3.15
C THR A 611 -43.40 -26.05 3.30
N LYS A 612 -42.55 -26.42 4.27
CA LYS A 612 -41.21 -25.85 4.43
C LYS A 612 -40.38 -25.88 3.15
N GLN A 613 -40.36 -27.02 2.44
CA GLN A 613 -39.68 -27.17 1.15
C GLN A 613 -40.22 -26.21 0.08
N GLN A 614 -41.55 -26.11 -0.03
CA GLN A 614 -42.19 -25.22 -1.00
C GLN A 614 -41.90 -23.75 -0.71
N LEU A 615 -41.78 -23.35 0.55
CA LEU A 615 -41.38 -21.98 0.91
C LEU A 615 -39.93 -21.66 0.51
N PHE A 616 -38.99 -22.59 0.69
CA PHE A 616 -37.62 -22.40 0.18
C PHE A 616 -37.58 -22.31 -1.35
N LEU A 617 -38.33 -23.17 -2.05
CA LEU A 617 -38.47 -23.09 -3.50
C LEU A 617 -39.06 -21.74 -3.94
N LYS A 618 -40.06 -21.23 -3.22
CA LYS A 618 -40.64 -19.91 -3.51
C LYS A 618 -39.66 -18.78 -3.26
N SER A 619 -38.86 -18.87 -2.20
CA SER A 619 -37.78 -17.92 -1.93
C SER A 619 -36.76 -17.88 -3.08
N ILE A 620 -36.38 -19.04 -3.62
CA ILE A 620 -35.47 -19.16 -4.79
C ILE A 620 -36.14 -18.65 -6.08
N GLU A 621 -37.45 -18.87 -6.25
CA GLU A 621 -38.19 -18.31 -7.38
C GLU A 621 -38.18 -16.77 -7.35
N CYS A 622 -38.36 -16.20 -6.16
CA CYS A 622 -38.33 -14.76 -5.93
C CYS A 622 -36.92 -14.16 -6.11
N ASP A 623 -35.88 -14.84 -5.63
CA ASP A 623 -34.48 -14.44 -5.79
C ASP A 623 -33.60 -15.67 -6.07
N PRO A 624 -33.27 -15.94 -7.35
CA PRO A 624 -32.43 -17.06 -7.74
C PRO A 624 -30.98 -16.97 -7.24
N THR A 625 -30.57 -15.83 -6.65
CA THR A 625 -29.26 -15.61 -6.06
C THR A 625 -29.25 -15.74 -4.54
N ASN A 626 -30.39 -16.07 -3.92
CA ASN A 626 -30.49 -16.21 -2.47
C ASN A 626 -29.79 -17.48 -1.96
N SER A 627 -28.53 -17.32 -1.54
CA SER A 627 -27.65 -18.40 -1.07
C SER A 627 -28.24 -19.19 0.11
N ILE A 628 -28.82 -18.51 1.09
CA ILE A 628 -29.37 -19.15 2.31
C ILE A 628 -30.60 -20.01 2.01
N SER A 629 -31.36 -19.67 0.96
CA SER A 629 -32.51 -20.48 0.53
C SER A 629 -32.11 -21.79 -0.13
N TYR A 630 -31.04 -21.81 -0.94
CA TYR A 630 -30.48 -23.07 -1.46
C TYR A 630 -29.96 -23.96 -0.33
N TYR A 631 -29.27 -23.37 0.64
CA TYR A 631 -28.79 -24.09 1.83
C TYR A 631 -29.94 -24.66 2.67
N GLY A 632 -30.96 -23.84 2.94
CA GLY A 632 -32.17 -24.28 3.67
C GLY A 632 -32.90 -25.41 2.95
N LEU A 633 -32.99 -25.34 1.61
CA LEU A 633 -33.57 -26.40 0.80
C LEU A 633 -32.75 -27.69 0.86
N ALA A 634 -31.41 -27.60 0.77
CA ALA A 634 -30.53 -28.75 0.87
C ALA A 634 -30.75 -29.51 2.20
N PHE A 635 -30.86 -28.77 3.30
CA PHE A 635 -31.08 -29.34 4.63
C PHE A 635 -32.42 -30.07 4.79
N THR A 636 -33.39 -29.81 3.89
CA THR A 636 -34.67 -30.52 3.89
C THR A 636 -34.68 -31.79 3.05
N LEU A 637 -33.61 -32.09 2.31
CA LEU A 637 -33.54 -33.28 1.47
C LEU A 637 -32.95 -34.48 2.21
N PRO A 638 -33.58 -35.66 2.12
CA PRO A 638 -32.95 -36.91 2.50
C PRO A 638 -31.71 -37.22 1.63
N SER A 639 -30.75 -37.94 2.22
CA SER A 639 -29.53 -38.31 1.51
C SER A 639 -29.83 -39.13 0.25
N GLY A 640 -29.30 -38.68 -0.89
CA GLY A 640 -29.48 -39.34 -2.18
C GLY A 640 -30.74 -38.92 -2.96
N GLU A 641 -31.59 -38.07 -2.38
CA GLU A 641 -32.73 -37.49 -3.10
C GLU A 641 -32.34 -36.23 -3.90
N SER A 642 -33.22 -35.88 -4.83
CA SER A 642 -33.09 -34.69 -5.68
C SER A 642 -34.41 -33.93 -5.71
N ILE A 643 -34.33 -32.60 -5.82
CA ILE A 643 -35.49 -31.72 -5.94
C ILE A 643 -35.45 -30.96 -7.25
N THR A 644 -36.62 -30.70 -7.82
CA THR A 644 -36.75 -29.87 -9.02
C THR A 644 -36.94 -28.42 -8.61
N LEU A 645 -36.01 -27.56 -9.03
CA LEU A 645 -36.07 -26.12 -8.84
C LEU A 645 -37.14 -25.45 -9.74
N PRO A 646 -37.55 -24.21 -9.45
CA PRO A 646 -38.51 -23.48 -10.28
C PRO A 646 -38.09 -23.31 -11.75
N ASN A 647 -36.79 -23.35 -12.04
CA ASN A 647 -36.23 -23.29 -13.39
C ASN A 647 -36.21 -24.64 -14.12
N GLY A 648 -36.76 -25.70 -13.51
CA GLY A 648 -36.83 -27.06 -14.06
C GLY A 648 -35.57 -27.91 -13.84
N GLN A 649 -34.51 -27.38 -13.23
CA GLN A 649 -33.31 -28.15 -12.93
C GLN A 649 -33.52 -29.06 -11.72
N SER A 650 -33.21 -30.35 -11.87
CA SER A 650 -33.14 -31.29 -10.75
C SER A 650 -31.77 -31.20 -10.09
N MET A 651 -31.74 -30.96 -8.78
CA MET A 651 -30.51 -30.83 -7.98
C MET A 651 -30.54 -31.77 -6.79
N THR A 652 -29.40 -32.40 -6.52
CA THR A 652 -29.13 -33.13 -5.27
C THR A 652 -28.75 -32.17 -4.14
N GLU A 653 -28.73 -32.65 -2.90
CA GLU A 653 -28.24 -31.93 -1.73
C GLU A 653 -26.85 -31.28 -1.97
N GLN A 654 -25.88 -32.04 -2.49
CA GLN A 654 -24.54 -31.52 -2.80
C GLN A 654 -24.56 -30.39 -3.83
N GLN A 655 -25.40 -30.52 -4.87
CA GLN A 655 -25.52 -29.51 -5.92
C GLN A 655 -26.16 -28.23 -5.38
N LEU A 656 -27.08 -28.33 -4.42
CA LEU A 656 -27.66 -27.17 -3.74
C LEU A 656 -26.63 -26.48 -2.84
N TYR A 657 -25.79 -27.21 -2.10
CA TYR A 657 -24.69 -26.60 -1.35
C TYR A 657 -23.69 -25.88 -2.27
N LEU A 658 -23.32 -26.50 -3.40
CA LEU A 658 -22.47 -25.85 -4.40
C LEU A 658 -23.11 -24.59 -4.97
N LYS A 659 -24.42 -24.61 -5.23
CA LYS A 659 -25.15 -23.44 -5.71
C LYS A 659 -25.22 -22.32 -4.67
N SER A 660 -25.42 -22.69 -3.40
CA SER A 660 -25.35 -21.76 -2.27
C SER A 660 -23.98 -21.06 -2.19
N ILE A 661 -22.88 -21.80 -2.34
CA ILE A 661 -21.51 -21.27 -2.38
C ILE A 661 -21.28 -20.37 -3.60
N GLU A 662 -21.84 -20.73 -4.76
CA GLU A 662 -21.76 -19.90 -5.96
C GLU A 662 -22.46 -18.55 -5.76
N CYS A 663 -23.64 -18.58 -5.13
CA CYS A 663 -24.44 -17.40 -4.83
C CYS A 663 -23.78 -16.50 -3.77
N ASP A 664 -23.23 -17.08 -2.71
CA ASP A 664 -22.47 -16.35 -1.68
C ASP A 664 -21.24 -17.16 -1.24
N PRO A 665 -20.04 -16.85 -1.78
CA PRO A 665 -18.81 -17.53 -1.41
C PRO A 665 -18.35 -17.29 0.03
N THR A 666 -18.93 -16.31 0.72
CA THR A 666 -18.59 -15.96 2.12
C THR A 666 -19.46 -16.70 3.14
N TYR A 667 -20.57 -17.31 2.69
CA TYR A 667 -21.45 -18.06 3.59
C TYR A 667 -20.79 -19.37 4.02
N CYS A 668 -20.48 -19.49 5.32
CA CYS A 668 -19.63 -20.57 5.83
C CYS A 668 -20.32 -21.94 5.91
N HIS A 669 -21.63 -21.97 6.21
CA HIS A 669 -22.37 -23.21 6.49
C HIS A 669 -22.42 -24.20 5.32
N PRO A 670 -22.67 -23.78 4.07
CA PRO A 670 -22.64 -24.68 2.92
C PRO A 670 -21.30 -25.41 2.74
N TYR A 671 -20.17 -24.79 3.06
CA TYR A 671 -18.87 -25.46 3.00
C TYR A 671 -18.75 -26.58 4.04
N TYR A 672 -19.23 -26.33 5.26
CA TYR A 672 -19.22 -27.30 6.35
C TYR A 672 -20.10 -28.52 6.02
N ASP A 673 -21.33 -28.29 5.59
CA ASP A 673 -22.25 -29.39 5.29
C ASP A 673 -21.90 -30.10 3.98
N LEU A 674 -21.38 -29.39 2.98
CA LEU A 674 -20.81 -30.03 1.80
C LEU A 674 -19.66 -30.97 2.19
N ALA A 675 -18.80 -30.58 3.12
CA ALA A 675 -17.74 -31.46 3.63
C ALA A 675 -18.30 -32.71 4.33
N ASN A 676 -19.41 -32.59 5.06
CA ASN A 676 -20.09 -33.71 5.71
C ASN A 676 -20.64 -34.73 4.69
N THR A 677 -20.97 -34.29 3.48
CA THR A 677 -21.42 -35.21 2.41
C THR A 677 -20.29 -36.00 1.75
N LEU A 678 -19.01 -35.66 2.00
CA LEU A 678 -17.85 -36.31 1.37
C LEU A 678 -17.29 -37.45 2.23
N PRO A 679 -16.72 -38.51 1.62
CA PRO A 679 -15.92 -39.48 2.35
C PRO A 679 -14.61 -38.82 2.87
N ARG A 680 -13.95 -39.49 3.82
CA ARG A 680 -12.79 -38.96 4.57
C ARG A 680 -11.63 -38.42 3.70
N ASP A 681 -11.44 -39.02 2.52
CA ASP A 681 -10.42 -38.60 1.53
C ASP A 681 -11.07 -38.09 0.22
N GLY A 682 -12.36 -37.75 0.28
CA GLY A 682 -13.12 -37.25 -0.86
C GLY A 682 -12.75 -35.82 -1.24
N SER A 683 -12.91 -35.52 -2.52
CA SER A 683 -12.79 -34.18 -3.07
C SER A 683 -13.98 -33.85 -3.96
N ILE A 684 -14.33 -32.57 -4.01
CA ILE A 684 -15.36 -32.04 -4.91
C ILE A 684 -14.83 -30.82 -5.65
N THR A 685 -15.30 -30.62 -6.88
CA THR A 685 -14.99 -29.44 -7.67
C THR A 685 -16.07 -28.38 -7.46
N LEU A 686 -15.67 -27.20 -6.98
CA LEU A 686 -16.53 -26.03 -6.89
C LEU A 686 -16.88 -25.50 -8.29
N ASN A 687 -17.94 -24.70 -8.40
CA ASN A 687 -18.39 -24.13 -9.69
C ASN A 687 -17.35 -23.20 -10.35
N ASN A 688 -16.37 -22.69 -9.58
CA ASN A 688 -15.24 -21.91 -10.10
C ASN A 688 -14.08 -22.79 -10.64
N GLY A 689 -14.24 -24.12 -10.68
CA GLY A 689 -13.24 -25.08 -11.15
C GLY A 689 -12.21 -25.49 -10.09
N GLN A 690 -12.26 -24.95 -8.87
CA GLN A 690 -11.36 -25.32 -7.80
C GLN A 690 -11.76 -26.67 -7.18
N SER A 691 -10.83 -27.64 -7.19
CA SER A 691 -11.00 -28.90 -6.46
C SER A 691 -10.66 -28.70 -4.98
N MET A 692 -11.57 -29.06 -4.09
CA MET A 692 -11.39 -28.99 -2.64
C MET A 692 -11.63 -30.36 -2.00
N THR A 693 -10.71 -30.77 -1.15
CA THR A 693 -10.86 -31.94 -0.27
C THR A 693 -11.81 -31.63 0.88
N GLN A 694 -12.35 -32.67 1.53
CA GLN A 694 -13.15 -32.53 2.76
C GLN A 694 -12.45 -31.63 3.80
N GLN A 695 -11.17 -31.85 4.06
CA GLN A 695 -10.41 -31.05 5.04
C GLN A 695 -10.29 -29.58 4.61
N GLN A 696 -10.12 -29.30 3.32
CA GLN A 696 -10.04 -27.93 2.81
C GLN A 696 -11.39 -27.22 2.92
N LEU A 697 -12.50 -27.91 2.71
CA LEU A 697 -13.84 -27.35 2.90
C LEU A 697 -14.08 -26.99 4.37
N TYR A 698 -13.78 -27.88 5.32
CA TYR A 698 -13.86 -27.55 6.75
C TYR A 698 -12.95 -26.38 7.14
N SER A 699 -11.72 -26.36 6.63
CA SER A 699 -10.77 -25.27 6.90
C SER A 699 -11.31 -23.94 6.39
N LYS A 700 -11.95 -23.95 5.21
CA LYS A 700 -12.57 -22.75 4.63
C LYS A 700 -13.80 -22.30 5.40
N ALA A 701 -14.64 -23.23 5.84
CA ALA A 701 -15.78 -22.94 6.70
C ALA A 701 -15.31 -22.28 8.01
N LEU A 702 -14.24 -22.79 8.63
CA LEU A 702 -13.68 -22.23 9.86
C LEU A 702 -13.04 -20.85 9.65
N GLU A 703 -12.32 -20.65 8.55
CA GLU A 703 -11.76 -19.34 8.16
C GLU A 703 -12.89 -18.29 8.09
N LEU A 704 -13.97 -18.61 7.37
CA LEU A 704 -15.11 -17.71 7.22
C LEU A 704 -15.86 -17.48 8.53
N LEU A 705 -16.00 -18.50 9.38
CA LEU A 705 -16.64 -18.39 10.69
C LEU A 705 -15.85 -17.48 11.66
N LEU A 706 -14.52 -17.44 11.54
CA LEU A 706 -13.66 -16.58 12.36
C LEU A 706 -13.64 -15.12 11.87
N ASP A 707 -13.88 -14.89 10.58
CA ASP A 707 -14.04 -13.57 9.99
C ASP A 707 -15.47 -13.00 10.15
N GLU A 708 -16.46 -13.79 10.59
CA GLU A 708 -17.80 -13.29 10.91
C GLU A 708 -17.80 -12.42 12.19
N PRO A 709 -18.35 -11.20 12.15
CA PRO A 709 -18.39 -10.31 13.31
C PRO A 709 -19.43 -10.76 14.35
N ILE A 710 -19.12 -11.75 15.21
CA ILE A 710 -19.83 -12.18 16.45
C ILE A 710 -21.35 -12.49 16.32
N LYS A 711 -22.02 -12.17 15.20
CA LYS A 711 -23.48 -12.19 15.06
C LYS A 711 -24.11 -13.59 15.04
N SER A 712 -23.34 -14.66 14.85
CA SER A 712 -23.87 -16.02 14.69
C SER A 712 -23.66 -16.95 15.90
N LYS A 713 -22.93 -16.52 16.94
CA LYS A 713 -22.60 -17.40 18.08
C LYS A 713 -23.74 -17.64 19.07
N GLU A 714 -24.81 -16.85 19.05
CA GLU A 714 -25.83 -16.88 20.11
C GLU A 714 -27.20 -17.43 19.69
N THR A 715 -27.39 -17.87 18.44
CA THR A 715 -28.67 -18.46 18.02
C THR A 715 -28.72 -19.99 18.17
N TYR A 716 -27.63 -20.65 18.59
CA TYR A 716 -27.53 -22.11 18.60
C TYR A 716 -26.79 -22.69 19.84
N ILE A 717 -27.16 -22.22 21.04
CA ILE A 717 -27.15 -23.09 22.24
C ILE A 717 -28.60 -23.44 22.57
#